data_AF-A0A5N7MI13-F1
#
_entry.id   AF-A0A5N7MI13-F1
#
_cell.length_a   1.000
_cell.length_b   1.000
_cell.length_c   1.000
_cell.angle_alpha   90.00
_cell.angle_beta   90.00
_cell.angle_gamma   90.00
#
_symmetry.space_group_name_H-M   'P 1'
#
loop_
_entity.id
_entity.type
_entity.pdbx_description
1 polymer ?
#
loop_
_entity_poly.entity_id
_entity_poly.type
_entity_poly.pdbx_seq_one_letter_code
_entity_poly.pdbx_strand_id
1 'polypeptide(L)'
;MTLLLRPAGPIQRRHVMLLIRSDLDFILSQILQSETHTPIADPSLPFGLRTVDGTGNSMVSGQYGYGAADHVFPRLTDPEFRAAESGTTYEQVLNDSTVTDPQPRIISNLIVDQNGEINPAARAADGNGGGLIVNVAPDADAAPFNQWFTLFGQFFDHGLDLVNKGKNGSVIIPLQPDDPLYVAGSHENFMVLTRATNQPGPDGIVGTDDDIHEHMNQTTPFIDQNQTYTSHPSHQVFLREYALDAGGKPVATGALLDHAGGGLPTWGDIKAQARTMLGIMLTDEDVTNIPLLATDEYGQFIRGPNGFAQLVLPGPDGLAGTDDDGLVDGNPSAPASTTGAAHTGHAFLDDIAHDAVPTGKVADGDIEVSLANLDGSDTSGNYDNELLDAHFITGDGRGNEDIGLTAVHHVFHAEHNRLLDQMKDLIRAEIPADPDFVRQWLRPGADLADGIQAREWNGERLFQAARFGAEMQYQHLVFENFARRIQPNIDAFEAYDVTIDPAITAEFAHTVYRFGHSLLRETVDRIDADGNLVDADPTTVGDQQLSLVSAFLNPVAYAQRGVSGAAAAEIVRGATHQAGNEIDEFVTGALRNNVLGLPLDLAALNLARGRDTGVPPLNKVREQFFDGTGDADLKPYENWAEFGGNIRHPESLINFIAAYGIHPLLDAATMTAEKRAAATAIVEGRDDDPDTPENESAAPDTDFLNGTGDFAARETGLDDIDLWIGGLAEKPLASGGLLGSTFNFVFETQMESLQSGDRFYYLSRLEGTNFLTQLEGTSFSELVMRNTGAKHLPFDVFSVPADTIEAGDPSTDPAGGSGKVVRSAGWVSYDGTAHVVMGGTERDDQIRSGAGDDTLWGDGGDDVLVSGVGDDALIGGDGDDRMSGEDGDDFLRGAGGNDSMEGGRGADLLVGLEGRDHVRAGDGDDEVFGGLDNDRIDGDSGDDDLLGNEGDDWIKGGEGNDHLVGDNGNPFGAPLADTDTAAFSGRLCNYTITHNADGTLTVTDKVGKNGTDTLLNIERLQFSDRSILVDGGLSLREPSTANSATHDPAADFAEVGDASTDAQPIAGAASGKALVSDPLHSNPSPHPLSFGQGDVILA
;
A
#
# COMPACT_ATOMS: atom_id res chain seq x y z
N MET A 1 -3.24 -41.58 20.19
CA MET A 1 -2.14 -41.26 21.13
C MET A 1 -0.84 -41.82 20.58
N THR A 2 -0.31 -41.13 19.56
CA THR A 2 1.06 -41.25 19.07
C THR A 2 1.39 -39.84 18.60
N LEU A 3 2.27 -39.17 19.34
CA LEU A 3 2.80 -37.85 19.04
C LEU A 3 3.54 -37.92 17.70
N LEU A 4 3.04 -37.24 16.67
CA LEU A 4 3.81 -36.96 15.46
C LEU A 4 4.51 -35.62 15.68
N LEU A 5 5.76 -35.71 16.12
CA LEU A 5 6.72 -34.62 16.04
C LEU A 5 6.93 -34.31 14.55
N ARG A 6 6.54 -33.12 14.12
CA ARG A 6 6.93 -32.56 12.81
C ARG A 6 8.47 -32.42 12.81
N PRO A 7 9.19 -32.84 11.76
CA PRO A 7 10.54 -32.38 11.57
C PRO A 7 10.49 -30.92 11.16
N ALA A 8 11.13 -30.04 11.93
CA ALA A 8 11.54 -28.74 11.44
C ALA A 8 12.49 -28.99 10.25
N GLY A 9 12.06 -28.63 9.04
CA GLY A 9 12.98 -28.45 7.94
C GLY A 9 13.89 -27.25 8.25
N PRO A 10 15.11 -27.18 7.69
CA PRO A 10 15.87 -25.94 7.74
C PRO A 10 15.06 -24.87 7.03
N ILE A 11 14.75 -23.77 7.74
CA ILE A 11 14.34 -22.53 7.12
C ILE A 11 15.50 -22.15 6.21
N GLN A 12 15.29 -22.20 4.89
CA GLN A 12 16.25 -21.66 3.95
C GLN A 12 16.31 -20.15 4.21
N ARG A 13 17.48 -19.65 4.60
CA ARG A 13 17.81 -18.23 4.62
C ARG A 13 17.85 -17.80 3.16
N ARG A 14 16.73 -17.39 2.58
CA ARG A 14 16.69 -16.94 1.19
C ARG A 14 16.02 -15.59 1.17
N HIS A 15 16.78 -14.58 0.75
CA HIS A 15 16.26 -13.28 0.35
C HIS A 15 15.50 -12.58 1.49
N VAL A 16 16.22 -12.31 2.58
CA VAL A 16 15.62 -11.83 3.82
C VAL A 16 16.21 -10.46 4.16
N MET A 17 15.35 -9.52 4.52
CA MET A 17 15.76 -8.31 5.25
C MET A 17 16.42 -8.74 6.56
N LEU A 18 17.71 -8.46 6.72
CA LEU A 18 18.54 -9.02 7.79
C LEU A 18 18.73 -8.03 8.92
N LEU A 19 17.89 -8.16 9.95
CA LEU A 19 18.16 -7.51 11.22
C LEU A 19 19.41 -8.12 11.86
N ILE A 20 20.26 -7.27 12.44
CA ILE A 20 21.44 -7.69 13.19
C ILE A 20 21.32 -7.32 14.67
N ARG A 21 22.38 -7.59 15.42
CA ARG A 21 22.40 -7.37 16.86
C ARG A 21 22.22 -5.89 17.24
N SER A 22 22.86 -4.98 16.51
CA SER A 22 22.75 -3.53 16.76
C SER A 22 21.32 -3.03 16.56
N ASP A 23 20.62 -3.52 15.53
CA ASP A 23 19.20 -3.20 15.31
C ASP A 23 18.33 -3.64 16.49
N LEU A 24 18.56 -4.84 17.04
CA LEU A 24 17.82 -5.31 18.21
C LEU A 24 18.11 -4.49 19.47
N ASP A 25 19.35 -4.04 19.67
CA ASP A 25 19.70 -3.14 20.77
C ASP A 25 19.00 -1.77 20.60
N PHE A 26 18.96 -1.25 19.36
CA PHE A 26 18.24 -0.02 19.04
C PHE A 26 16.73 -0.15 19.30
N ILE A 27 16.08 -1.17 18.73
CA ILE A 27 14.64 -1.43 18.93
C ILE A 27 14.33 -1.62 20.42
N LEU A 28 15.15 -2.39 21.14
CA LEU A 28 14.96 -2.58 22.59
C LEU A 28 15.07 -1.26 23.36
N SER A 29 15.94 -0.34 22.95
CA SER A 29 16.04 0.98 23.57
C SER A 29 14.75 1.79 23.39
N GLN A 30 14.11 1.71 22.22
CA GLN A 30 12.81 2.35 21.97
C GLN A 30 11.72 1.75 22.85
N ILE A 31 11.69 0.42 22.98
CA ILE A 31 10.75 -0.28 23.86
C ILE A 31 10.95 0.14 25.33
N LEU A 32 12.20 0.18 25.80
CA LEU A 32 12.51 0.56 27.18
C LEU A 32 12.17 2.03 27.48
N GLN A 33 12.33 2.93 26.50
CA GLN A 33 11.93 4.32 26.61
C GLN A 33 10.42 4.43 26.94
N SER A 34 9.58 3.70 26.19
CA SER A 34 8.13 3.63 26.41
C SER A 34 7.76 2.92 27.71
N GLU A 35 8.31 1.73 27.99
CA GLU A 35 8.00 1.00 29.22
C GLU A 35 8.31 1.81 30.49
N THR A 36 9.40 2.58 30.48
CA THR A 36 9.83 3.39 31.62
C THR A 36 9.13 4.75 31.70
N HIS A 37 8.36 5.14 30.66
CA HIS A 37 7.75 6.45 30.52
C HIS A 37 8.77 7.59 30.71
N THR A 38 9.98 7.39 30.18
CA THR A 38 11.03 8.38 30.27
C THR A 38 10.65 9.60 29.42
N PRO A 39 10.70 10.83 29.94
CA PRO A 39 10.35 12.01 29.15
C PRO A 39 11.29 12.18 27.95
N ILE A 40 10.72 12.47 26.78
CA ILE A 40 11.48 12.84 25.58
C ILE A 40 11.93 14.30 25.76
N ALA A 41 13.25 14.54 25.69
CA ALA A 41 13.83 15.85 25.97
C ALA A 41 13.59 16.87 24.86
N ASP A 42 13.55 16.40 23.61
CA ASP A 42 13.28 17.20 22.42
C ASP A 42 12.11 16.57 21.66
N PRO A 43 10.97 17.27 21.49
CA PRO A 43 9.79 16.73 20.83
C PRO A 43 10.01 16.37 19.36
N SER A 44 11.10 16.79 18.71
CA SER A 44 11.40 16.40 17.33
C SER A 44 12.04 15.01 17.21
N LEU A 45 12.41 14.36 18.32
CA LEU A 45 13.13 13.09 18.28
C LEU A 45 12.16 11.89 18.16
N PRO A 46 12.48 10.89 17.33
CA PRO A 46 11.62 9.73 17.04
C PRO A 46 11.65 8.65 18.13
N PHE A 47 11.95 9.01 19.38
CA PHE A 47 12.14 8.04 20.46
C PHE A 47 10.81 7.45 20.98
N GLY A 48 10.86 6.16 21.33
CA GLY A 48 9.74 5.40 21.87
C GLY A 48 8.95 4.60 20.83
N LEU A 49 7.86 4.00 21.29
CA LEU A 49 6.91 3.25 20.48
C LEU A 49 5.72 4.14 20.10
N ARG A 50 5.10 3.84 18.95
CA ARG A 50 3.79 4.40 18.57
C ARG A 50 2.71 3.77 19.44
N THR A 51 1.77 4.56 19.95
CA THR A 51 0.57 4.02 20.60
C THR A 51 -0.35 3.37 19.55
N VAL A 52 -1.29 2.52 19.97
CA VAL A 52 -2.21 1.88 19.02
C VAL A 52 -3.20 2.89 18.41
N ASP A 53 -3.56 3.93 19.14
CA ASP A 53 -4.51 4.97 18.71
C ASP A 53 -3.85 6.19 18.06
N GLY A 54 -2.53 6.17 17.86
CA GLY A 54 -1.76 7.26 17.25
C GLY A 54 -1.51 8.48 18.16
N THR A 55 -2.07 8.52 19.37
CA THR A 55 -1.80 9.60 20.33
C THR A 55 -0.32 9.70 20.71
N GLY A 56 0.15 10.90 21.05
CA GLY A 56 1.55 11.12 21.40
C GLY A 56 2.52 11.06 20.23
N ASN A 57 2.04 11.05 18.97
CA ASN A 57 2.89 11.33 17.82
C ASN A 57 3.50 12.74 17.95
N SER A 58 2.71 13.78 18.24
CA SER A 58 3.25 15.08 18.63
C SER A 58 3.37 15.21 20.16
N MET A 59 4.57 15.56 20.62
CA MET A 59 4.88 15.79 22.03
C MET A 59 4.76 17.27 22.43
N VAL A 60 4.34 18.14 21.50
CA VAL A 60 4.14 19.57 21.75
C VAL A 60 2.84 19.77 22.54
N SER A 61 2.87 20.72 23.49
CA SER A 61 1.71 21.00 24.35
C SER A 61 0.50 21.46 23.52
N GLY A 62 -0.60 20.70 23.62
CA GLY A 62 -1.84 20.96 22.89
C GLY A 62 -1.99 20.21 21.57
N GLN A 63 -0.97 19.44 21.15
CA GLN A 63 -0.95 18.68 19.90
C GLN A 63 -0.93 17.16 20.13
N TYR A 64 -1.15 16.69 21.37
CA TYR A 64 -1.03 15.28 21.73
C TYR A 64 -1.96 14.33 20.93
N GLY A 65 -3.08 14.85 20.41
CA GLY A 65 -4.02 14.12 19.56
C GLY A 65 -3.89 14.42 18.06
N TYR A 66 -2.81 15.09 17.63
CA TYR A 66 -2.56 15.28 16.19
C TYR A 66 -2.36 13.93 15.52
N GLY A 67 -3.17 13.69 14.48
CA GLY A 67 -3.28 12.41 13.83
C GLY A 67 -3.65 11.23 14.72
N ALA A 68 -4.45 11.39 15.78
CA ALA A 68 -4.98 10.24 16.52
C ALA A 68 -6.26 9.67 15.86
N ALA A 69 -6.51 8.38 16.06
CA ALA A 69 -7.79 7.74 15.72
C ALA A 69 -8.95 8.33 16.54
N ASP A 70 -10.18 8.19 16.05
CA ASP A 70 -11.40 8.73 16.65
C ASP A 70 -11.40 10.28 16.78
N HIS A 71 -10.75 10.95 15.82
CA HIS A 71 -10.74 12.41 15.68
C HIS A 71 -11.47 12.87 14.41
N VAL A 72 -11.90 14.12 14.40
CA VAL A 72 -12.60 14.72 13.25
C VAL A 72 -11.66 14.92 12.07
N PHE A 73 -12.13 14.63 10.86
CA PHE A 73 -11.42 14.98 9.61
C PHE A 73 -11.21 16.51 9.53
N PRO A 74 -9.97 17.04 9.51
CA PRO A 74 -9.74 18.43 9.10
C PRO A 74 -10.24 18.70 7.68
N ARG A 75 -10.35 19.97 7.31
CA ARG A 75 -10.78 20.39 5.96
C ARG A 75 -9.76 21.28 5.30
N LEU A 76 -9.57 21.09 4.00
CA LEU A 76 -8.83 22.01 3.14
C LEU A 76 -9.72 23.16 2.64
N THR A 77 -11.04 22.94 2.57
CA THR A 77 -12.02 23.89 2.05
C THR A 77 -13.20 24.10 3.00
N ASP A 78 -13.85 25.25 2.90
CA ASP A 78 -15.11 25.51 3.61
C ASP A 78 -16.21 24.58 3.08
N PRO A 79 -16.98 23.90 3.94
CA PRO A 79 -17.98 22.92 3.51
C PRO A 79 -19.18 23.56 2.79
N GLU A 80 -19.74 22.86 1.81
CA GLU A 80 -20.92 23.27 1.06
C GLU A 80 -21.98 22.15 0.98
N PHE A 81 -23.16 22.40 1.58
CA PHE A 81 -24.30 21.49 1.53
C PHE A 81 -25.35 21.98 0.54
N ARG A 82 -25.73 21.11 -0.41
CA ARG A 82 -26.63 21.48 -1.51
C ARG A 82 -28.08 21.08 -1.25
N ALA A 83 -28.98 21.75 -1.95
CA ALA A 83 -30.39 21.34 -2.01
C ALA A 83 -30.52 20.03 -2.81
N ALA A 84 -31.49 19.19 -2.41
CA ALA A 84 -31.83 17.95 -3.08
C ALA A 84 -33.30 17.99 -3.56
N GLU A 85 -33.80 16.89 -4.13
CA GLU A 85 -35.16 16.83 -4.63
C GLU A 85 -36.21 16.80 -3.51
N SER A 86 -37.47 16.99 -3.90
CA SER A 86 -38.63 16.92 -3.00
C SER A 86 -38.58 17.88 -1.80
N GLY A 87 -37.76 18.94 -1.88
CA GLY A 87 -37.57 19.91 -0.81
C GLY A 87 -36.69 19.41 0.34
N THR A 88 -35.92 18.34 0.12
CA THR A 88 -34.90 17.82 1.04
C THR A 88 -33.56 18.51 0.78
N THR A 89 -32.58 18.36 1.68
CA THR A 89 -31.25 18.94 1.53
C THR A 89 -30.22 18.19 2.35
N TYR A 90 -28.99 18.15 1.87
CA TYR A 90 -27.86 17.59 2.59
C TYR A 90 -27.54 18.35 3.90
N GLU A 91 -28.01 19.60 4.06
CA GLU A 91 -27.90 20.39 5.31
C GLU A 91 -28.78 19.84 6.46
N GLN A 92 -29.65 18.85 6.21
CA GLN A 92 -30.45 18.25 7.27
C GLN A 92 -29.56 17.45 8.25
N VAL A 93 -29.80 17.57 9.56
CA VAL A 93 -28.98 16.92 10.62
C VAL A 93 -29.75 15.95 11.51
N LEU A 94 -31.07 15.83 11.34
CA LEU A 94 -31.89 15.00 12.23
C LEU A 94 -31.67 13.50 11.98
N ASN A 95 -31.70 12.72 13.06
CA ASN A 95 -31.54 11.25 13.07
C ASN A 95 -32.45 10.51 12.05
N ASP A 96 -33.66 11.02 11.79
CA ASP A 96 -34.65 10.44 10.87
C ASP A 96 -34.79 11.23 9.56
N SER A 97 -33.86 12.15 9.28
CA SER A 97 -33.86 12.92 8.05
C SER A 97 -33.64 12.00 6.84
N THR A 98 -34.39 12.27 5.78
CA THR A 98 -34.24 11.54 4.52
C THR A 98 -33.95 12.56 3.45
N VAL A 99 -32.79 12.43 2.82
CA VAL A 99 -32.43 13.19 1.61
C VAL A 99 -32.88 12.38 0.41
N THR A 100 -33.63 12.96 -0.51
CA THR A 100 -34.02 12.28 -1.75
C THR A 100 -33.32 12.95 -2.90
N ASP A 101 -32.39 12.27 -3.56
CA ASP A 101 -31.61 12.83 -4.66
C ASP A 101 -31.36 11.77 -5.76
N PRO A 102 -32.01 11.86 -6.93
CA PRO A 102 -31.75 10.95 -8.05
C PRO A 102 -30.52 11.34 -8.87
N GLN A 103 -29.97 12.54 -8.70
CA GLN A 103 -28.89 13.04 -9.55
C GLN A 103 -27.65 12.16 -9.53
N PRO A 104 -27.17 11.64 -8.38
CA PRO A 104 -25.98 10.78 -8.35
C PRO A 104 -26.05 9.60 -9.34
N ARG A 105 -27.21 8.93 -9.44
CA ARG A 105 -27.39 7.83 -10.39
C ARG A 105 -27.53 8.31 -11.84
N ILE A 106 -28.17 9.46 -12.07
CA ILE A 106 -28.26 10.07 -13.42
C ILE A 106 -26.86 10.43 -13.93
N ILE A 107 -26.02 11.04 -13.08
CA ILE A 107 -24.63 11.39 -13.35
C ILE A 107 -23.84 10.11 -13.69
N SER A 108 -23.95 9.09 -12.85
CA SER A 108 -23.30 7.79 -13.08
C SER A 108 -23.71 7.16 -14.43
N ASN A 109 -25.02 7.16 -14.77
CA ASN A 109 -25.50 6.61 -16.04
C ASN A 109 -25.04 7.41 -17.27
N LEU A 110 -24.80 8.70 -17.12
CA LEU A 110 -24.41 9.57 -18.23
C LEU A 110 -22.90 9.55 -18.46
N ILE A 111 -22.11 9.66 -17.39
CA ILE A 111 -20.65 9.87 -17.43
C ILE A 111 -19.89 8.56 -17.16
N VAL A 112 -20.23 7.88 -16.07
CA VAL A 112 -19.34 6.88 -15.43
C VAL A 112 -19.38 5.50 -16.09
N ASP A 113 -20.43 5.20 -16.84
CA ASP A 113 -20.59 3.87 -17.45
C ASP A 113 -19.45 3.54 -18.43
N GLN A 114 -18.62 2.55 -18.09
CA GLN A 114 -17.52 2.08 -18.94
C GLN A 114 -18.02 1.29 -20.17
N ASN A 115 -19.32 0.91 -20.23
CA ASN A 115 -19.84 0.16 -21.37
C ASN A 115 -19.88 1.01 -22.64
N GLY A 116 -18.92 0.78 -23.54
CA GLY A 116 -18.81 1.45 -24.83
C GLY A 116 -19.99 1.22 -25.80
N GLU A 117 -20.89 0.28 -25.54
CA GLU A 117 -22.14 0.15 -26.31
C GLU A 117 -23.19 1.22 -25.91
N ILE A 118 -23.12 1.71 -24.67
CA ILE A 118 -24.09 2.66 -24.08
C ILE A 118 -23.47 4.06 -23.98
N ASN A 119 -22.19 4.16 -23.64
CA ASN A 119 -21.46 5.39 -23.44
C ASN A 119 -20.47 5.65 -24.60
N PRO A 120 -20.76 6.60 -25.50
CA PRO A 120 -19.89 6.92 -26.63
C PRO A 120 -18.49 7.41 -26.22
N ALA A 121 -18.36 8.05 -25.05
CA ALA A 121 -17.06 8.52 -24.56
C ALA A 121 -16.19 7.35 -24.10
N ALA A 122 -16.76 6.41 -23.33
CA ALA A 122 -16.06 5.17 -22.96
C ALA A 122 -15.66 4.35 -24.19
N ARG A 123 -16.50 4.33 -25.23
CA ARG A 123 -16.17 3.71 -26.53
C ARG A 123 -15.00 4.36 -27.23
N ALA A 124 -14.83 5.68 -27.09
CA ALA A 124 -13.73 6.41 -27.67
C ALA A 124 -12.42 6.16 -26.90
N ALA A 125 -12.52 6.03 -25.57
CA ALA A 125 -11.40 5.71 -24.69
C ALA A 125 -10.94 4.24 -24.82
N ASP A 126 -11.85 3.29 -25.05
CA ASP A 126 -11.53 1.88 -25.31
C ASP A 126 -10.99 1.69 -26.74
N GLY A 127 -9.71 1.99 -26.93
CA GLY A 127 -9.03 1.92 -28.22
C GLY A 127 -9.04 0.54 -28.89
N ASN A 128 -9.25 -0.54 -28.12
CA ASN A 128 -9.24 -1.92 -28.61
C ASN A 128 -10.64 -2.54 -28.73
N GLY A 129 -11.68 -1.89 -28.21
CA GLY A 129 -13.05 -2.40 -28.18
C GLY A 129 -13.22 -3.63 -27.28
N GLY A 130 -12.34 -3.79 -26.29
CA GLY A 130 -12.27 -4.95 -25.41
C GLY A 130 -13.10 -4.82 -24.12
N GLY A 131 -13.69 -3.65 -23.86
CA GLY A 131 -14.40 -3.34 -22.62
C GLY A 131 -13.48 -2.98 -21.45
N LEU A 132 -12.16 -2.87 -21.68
CA LEU A 132 -11.16 -2.44 -20.72
C LEU A 132 -10.49 -1.17 -21.23
N ILE A 133 -10.53 -0.12 -20.43
CA ILE A 133 -9.78 1.11 -20.70
C ILE A 133 -8.45 0.99 -19.97
N VAL A 134 -7.45 0.50 -20.71
CA VAL A 134 -6.12 0.23 -20.16
C VAL A 134 -5.48 1.54 -19.72
N ASN A 135 -4.91 1.53 -18.53
CA ASN A 135 -4.09 2.62 -18.03
C ASN A 135 -2.87 2.86 -18.91
N VAL A 136 -2.60 4.13 -19.19
CA VAL A 136 -1.45 4.57 -19.97
C VAL A 136 -0.48 5.26 -19.03
N ALA A 137 0.77 4.79 -19.02
CA ALA A 137 1.80 5.46 -18.25
C ALA A 137 1.99 6.90 -18.76
N PRO A 138 2.23 7.89 -17.87
CA PRO A 138 2.47 9.28 -18.26
C PRO A 138 3.68 9.44 -19.19
N ASP A 139 4.70 8.60 -18.99
CA ASP A 139 5.80 8.42 -19.93
C ASP A 139 5.45 7.32 -20.95
N ALA A 140 5.71 7.59 -22.22
CA ALA A 140 5.35 6.70 -23.33
C ALA A 140 6.14 5.38 -23.35
N ASP A 141 7.29 5.37 -22.67
CA ASP A 141 8.18 4.22 -22.61
C ASP A 141 8.01 3.40 -21.30
N ALA A 142 7.19 3.84 -20.34
CA ALA A 142 6.98 3.15 -19.06
C ALA A 142 5.86 2.09 -19.10
N ALA A 143 6.01 1.03 -18.29
CA ALA A 143 5.03 -0.04 -18.17
C ALA A 143 3.73 0.40 -17.47
N PRO A 144 2.55 -0.09 -17.92
CA PRO A 144 1.29 0.16 -17.22
C PRO A 144 1.33 -0.46 -15.82
N PHE A 145 0.63 0.17 -14.86
CA PHE A 145 0.36 -0.47 -13.58
C PHE A 145 -0.64 -1.65 -13.71
N ASN A 146 -0.58 -2.57 -12.76
CA ASN A 146 -1.35 -3.81 -12.74
C ASN A 146 -2.47 -3.79 -11.68
N GLN A 147 -3.22 -4.89 -11.52
CA GLN A 147 -4.32 -4.94 -10.53
C GLN A 147 -3.82 -4.98 -9.08
N TRP A 148 -2.58 -5.41 -8.83
CA TRP A 148 -2.00 -5.41 -7.49
C TRP A 148 -1.81 -3.98 -6.97
N PHE A 149 -1.52 -3.02 -7.85
CA PHE A 149 -1.49 -1.59 -7.53
C PHE A 149 -2.83 -1.11 -6.96
N THR A 150 -3.95 -1.53 -7.57
CA THR A 150 -5.30 -1.18 -7.11
C THR A 150 -5.61 -1.79 -5.74
N LEU A 151 -5.32 -3.08 -5.57
CA LEU A 151 -5.60 -3.81 -4.32
C LEU A 151 -4.75 -3.27 -3.16
N PHE A 152 -3.49 -2.96 -3.42
CA PHE A 152 -2.63 -2.29 -2.43
C PHE A 152 -3.10 -0.87 -2.14
N GLY A 153 -3.55 -0.12 -3.15
CA GLY A 153 -4.09 1.23 -2.96
C GLY A 153 -5.33 1.26 -2.07
N GLN A 154 -6.20 0.25 -2.17
CA GLN A 154 -7.34 0.05 -1.26
C GLN A 154 -6.88 -0.32 0.16
N PHE A 155 -5.90 -1.22 0.29
CA PHE A 155 -5.29 -1.52 1.60
C PHE A 155 -4.70 -0.25 2.24
N PHE A 156 -4.05 0.60 1.45
CA PHE A 156 -3.49 1.86 1.92
C PHE A 156 -4.59 2.82 2.41
N ASP A 157 -5.64 3.06 1.63
CA ASP A 157 -6.82 3.86 2.03
C ASP A 157 -7.39 3.40 3.37
N HIS A 158 -7.54 2.08 3.54
CA HIS A 158 -8.15 1.51 4.73
C HIS A 158 -7.36 1.82 6.01
N GLY A 159 -6.05 2.05 5.89
CA GLY A 159 -5.24 2.50 7.02
C GLY A 159 -5.08 3.99 7.15
N LEU A 160 -5.72 4.78 6.30
CA LEU A 160 -5.76 6.23 6.42
C LEU A 160 -7.10 6.69 6.99
N ASP A 161 -8.20 6.11 6.51
CA ASP A 161 -9.51 6.51 6.97
C ASP A 161 -10.61 5.43 7.04
N LEU A 162 -11.53 5.67 7.97
CA LEU A 162 -12.80 4.99 8.12
C LEU A 162 -13.83 5.92 8.78
N VAL A 163 -14.88 6.27 8.03
CA VAL A 163 -15.92 7.19 8.53
C VAL A 163 -17.03 6.45 9.28
N ASN A 164 -17.39 6.96 10.46
CA ASN A 164 -18.56 6.49 11.21
C ASN A 164 -19.88 6.74 10.46
N LYS A 165 -20.79 5.76 10.41
CA LYS A 165 -22.07 5.85 9.69
C LYS A 165 -23.27 5.61 10.60
N GLY A 166 -24.39 6.27 10.29
CA GLY A 166 -25.64 6.19 11.03
C GLY A 166 -25.97 7.45 11.85
N LYS A 167 -27.11 7.43 12.55
CA LYS A 167 -27.59 8.53 13.41
C LYS A 167 -27.72 9.91 12.72
N ASN A 168 -27.81 9.93 11.39
CA ASN A 168 -28.00 11.14 10.58
C ASN A 168 -28.98 10.88 9.41
N GLY A 169 -29.72 9.77 9.48
CA GLY A 169 -30.64 9.34 8.45
C GLY A 169 -29.95 8.74 7.20
N SER A 170 -30.61 8.87 6.05
CA SER A 170 -30.18 8.23 4.80
C SER A 170 -30.39 9.13 3.59
N VAL A 171 -29.58 8.91 2.55
CA VAL A 171 -29.85 9.42 1.20
C VAL A 171 -30.54 8.33 0.40
N ILE A 172 -31.73 8.62 -0.08
CA ILE A 172 -32.48 7.79 -1.03
C ILE A 172 -32.18 8.30 -2.43
N ILE A 173 -31.74 7.40 -3.31
CA ILE A 173 -31.39 7.70 -4.70
C ILE A 173 -32.39 6.99 -5.61
N PRO A 174 -33.50 7.66 -6.03
CA PRO A 174 -34.52 7.04 -6.87
C PRO A 174 -33.99 6.65 -8.25
N LEU A 175 -34.37 5.46 -8.73
CA LEU A 175 -34.04 5.00 -10.08
C LEU A 175 -35.04 5.57 -11.09
N GLN A 176 -34.53 6.05 -12.23
CA GLN A 176 -35.36 6.54 -13.33
C GLN A 176 -35.92 5.38 -14.16
N PRO A 177 -37.06 5.56 -14.88
CA PRO A 177 -37.66 4.48 -15.66
C PRO A 177 -36.80 3.87 -16.78
N ASP A 178 -35.76 4.58 -17.24
CA ASP A 178 -34.75 4.11 -18.20
C ASP A 178 -33.46 3.59 -17.54
N ASP A 179 -33.38 3.56 -16.21
CA ASP A 179 -32.23 2.98 -15.53
C ASP A 179 -32.16 1.47 -15.79
N PRO A 180 -30.97 0.89 -16.08
CA PRO A 180 -30.81 -0.55 -16.24
C PRO A 180 -31.30 -1.41 -15.06
N LEU A 181 -31.25 -0.85 -13.84
CA LEU A 181 -31.69 -1.52 -12.61
C LEU A 181 -33.18 -1.30 -12.31
N TYR A 182 -33.88 -0.46 -13.07
CA TYR A 182 -35.28 -0.15 -12.83
C TYR A 182 -36.20 -1.31 -13.22
N VAL A 183 -37.06 -1.71 -12.28
CA VAL A 183 -38.08 -2.74 -12.48
C VAL A 183 -39.48 -2.12 -12.38
N ALA A 184 -40.19 -2.04 -13.51
CA ALA A 184 -41.49 -1.38 -13.57
C ALA A 184 -42.50 -1.91 -12.53
N GLY A 185 -42.95 -1.02 -11.65
CA GLY A 185 -43.90 -1.33 -10.58
C GLY A 185 -43.29 -1.94 -9.32
N SER A 186 -41.97 -2.15 -9.27
CA SER A 186 -41.26 -2.52 -8.04
C SER A 186 -41.29 -1.37 -7.03
N HIS A 187 -41.39 -1.69 -5.74
CA HIS A 187 -41.20 -0.73 -4.66
C HIS A 187 -39.72 -0.52 -4.33
N GLU A 188 -38.80 -1.25 -4.97
CA GLU A 188 -37.35 -1.25 -4.73
C GLU A 188 -36.59 -0.40 -5.77
N ASN A 189 -37.28 0.49 -6.49
CA ASN A 189 -36.67 1.36 -7.51
C ASN A 189 -35.92 2.55 -6.89
N PHE A 190 -35.02 2.29 -5.95
CA PHE A 190 -34.14 3.26 -5.33
C PHE A 190 -32.92 2.56 -4.71
N MET A 191 -31.82 3.29 -4.58
CA MET A 191 -30.66 2.91 -3.77
C MET A 191 -30.65 3.72 -2.47
N VAL A 192 -29.89 3.28 -1.47
CA VAL A 192 -29.77 3.94 -0.18
C VAL A 192 -28.30 4.10 0.20
N LEU A 193 -27.91 5.29 0.65
CA LEU A 193 -26.66 5.55 1.35
C LEU A 193 -26.98 5.89 2.81
N THR A 194 -26.36 5.18 3.76
CA THR A 194 -26.37 5.58 5.17
C THR A 194 -25.44 6.77 5.36
N ARG A 195 -25.98 7.87 5.91
CA ARG A 195 -25.24 9.12 6.08
C ARG A 195 -24.18 9.01 7.16
N ALA A 196 -23.12 9.79 7.02
CA ALA A 196 -22.04 9.84 7.99
C ALA A 196 -22.55 10.42 9.32
N THR A 197 -21.97 9.94 10.43
CA THR A 197 -22.40 10.32 11.78
C THR A 197 -21.86 11.70 12.12
N ASN A 198 -22.76 12.67 12.35
CA ASN A 198 -22.41 14.01 12.80
C ASN A 198 -21.78 14.01 14.20
N GLN A 199 -21.07 15.09 14.54
CA GLN A 199 -20.66 15.34 15.91
C GLN A 199 -21.83 15.88 16.74
N PRO A 200 -21.91 15.52 18.04
CA PRO A 200 -22.93 16.07 18.92
C PRO A 200 -22.76 17.58 19.07
N GLY A 201 -23.89 18.27 19.14
CA GLY A 201 -23.94 19.70 19.41
C GLY A 201 -23.65 20.07 20.88
N PRO A 202 -23.88 21.34 21.26
CA PRO A 202 -23.84 21.80 22.65
C PRO A 202 -24.62 20.96 23.67
N ASP A 203 -25.64 20.19 23.27
CA ASP A 203 -26.39 19.31 24.16
C ASP A 203 -25.73 17.94 24.42
N GLY A 204 -24.69 17.58 23.67
CA GLY A 204 -23.94 16.33 23.80
C GLY A 204 -24.65 15.11 23.22
N ILE A 205 -25.74 15.29 22.44
CA ILE A 205 -26.53 14.23 21.83
C ILE A 205 -26.37 14.31 20.31
N VAL A 206 -26.30 13.17 19.64
CA VAL A 206 -26.24 13.09 18.16
C VAL A 206 -27.65 12.94 17.57
N GLY A 207 -27.85 13.62 16.46
CA GLY A 207 -29.02 13.71 15.61
C GLY A 207 -30.11 14.61 16.17
N THR A 208 -29.70 15.71 16.81
CA THR A 208 -30.52 16.85 17.24
C THR A 208 -30.28 18.06 16.31
N ASP A 209 -31.10 19.10 16.46
CA ASP A 209 -31.02 20.30 15.60
C ASP A 209 -29.68 21.08 15.74
N ASP A 210 -28.89 20.80 16.77
CA ASP A 210 -27.64 21.47 17.10
C ASP A 210 -26.38 20.67 16.76
N ASP A 211 -26.53 19.50 16.13
CA ASP A 211 -25.45 18.68 15.58
C ASP A 211 -24.51 19.48 14.68
N ILE A 212 -23.24 19.11 14.71
CA ILE A 212 -22.19 19.69 13.88
C ILE A 212 -21.90 18.70 12.74
N HIS A 213 -22.00 19.18 11.49
CA HIS A 213 -21.74 18.41 10.26
C HIS A 213 -20.25 18.13 10.02
N GLU A 214 -19.63 17.48 10.99
CA GLU A 214 -18.28 16.98 10.92
C GLU A 214 -18.24 15.51 11.35
N HIS A 215 -17.31 14.77 10.79
CA HIS A 215 -17.29 13.32 10.89
C HIS A 215 -15.97 12.86 11.51
N MET A 216 -16.03 11.78 12.28
CA MET A 216 -14.85 11.17 12.88
C MET A 216 -14.23 10.15 11.94
N ASN A 217 -12.91 10.20 11.83
CA ASN A 217 -12.09 9.13 11.34
C ASN A 217 -11.82 8.13 12.47
N GLN A 218 -12.18 6.86 12.30
CA GLN A 218 -11.90 5.81 13.28
C GLN A 218 -10.47 5.29 13.18
N THR A 219 -9.76 5.59 12.10
CA THR A 219 -8.44 5.04 11.82
C THR A 219 -7.33 6.02 12.21
N THR A 220 -6.17 5.51 12.60
CA THR A 220 -4.98 6.37 12.71
C THR A 220 -4.56 6.80 11.30
N PRO A 221 -4.38 8.10 11.02
CA PRO A 221 -4.04 8.58 9.69
C PRO A 221 -2.59 8.27 9.28
N PHE A 222 -1.76 7.78 10.21
CA PHE A 222 -0.37 7.48 9.92
C PHE A 222 -0.23 6.28 9.00
N ILE A 223 0.88 6.25 8.26
CA ILE A 223 1.30 5.07 7.51
C ILE A 223 1.91 4.09 8.53
N ASP A 224 1.08 3.49 9.39
CA ASP A 224 1.52 2.76 10.59
C ASP A 224 1.02 1.32 10.67
N GLN A 225 0.56 0.76 9.55
CA GLN A 225 0.09 -0.62 9.48
C GLN A 225 -1.11 -0.93 10.39
N ASN A 226 -1.94 0.05 10.76
CA ASN A 226 -3.16 -0.22 11.54
C ASN A 226 -4.13 -1.22 10.85
N GLN A 227 -4.02 -1.47 9.55
CA GLN A 227 -4.78 -2.53 8.86
C GLN A 227 -4.41 -3.93 9.35
N THR A 228 -3.20 -4.08 9.87
CA THR A 228 -2.70 -5.31 10.51
C THR A 228 -2.83 -5.21 12.03
N TYR A 229 -2.52 -4.05 12.61
CA TYR A 229 -2.34 -3.87 14.06
C TYR A 229 -3.50 -3.24 14.81
N THR A 230 -4.43 -2.63 14.09
CA THR A 230 -5.59 -1.82 14.49
C THR A 230 -5.31 -0.44 15.07
N SER A 231 -6.38 0.37 15.15
CA SER A 231 -6.41 1.75 15.66
C SER A 231 -6.92 1.85 17.10
N HIS A 232 -7.23 0.72 17.76
CA HIS A 232 -7.73 0.72 19.14
C HIS A 232 -7.07 -0.38 20.02
N PRO A 233 -6.46 -0.05 21.19
CA PRO A 233 -5.74 -1.01 22.03
C PRO A 233 -6.52 -2.28 22.42
N SER A 234 -7.82 -2.14 22.68
CA SER A 234 -8.70 -3.29 22.97
C SER A 234 -8.79 -4.31 21.82
N HIS A 235 -8.87 -3.84 20.57
CA HIS A 235 -8.92 -4.72 19.40
C HIS A 235 -7.58 -5.45 19.25
N GLN A 236 -6.46 -4.76 19.47
CA GLN A 236 -5.12 -5.35 19.32
C GLN A 236 -4.91 -6.54 20.28
N VAL A 237 -5.53 -6.53 21.47
CA VAL A 237 -5.50 -7.68 22.38
C VAL A 237 -6.12 -8.93 21.74
N PHE A 238 -7.14 -8.81 20.91
CA PHE A 238 -7.77 -9.97 20.27
C PHE A 238 -6.98 -10.50 19.08
N LEU A 239 -6.22 -9.63 18.39
CA LEU A 239 -5.39 -9.99 17.23
C LEU A 239 -4.10 -10.73 17.61
N ARG A 240 -3.64 -10.60 18.85
CA ARG A 240 -2.37 -11.17 19.34
C ARG A 240 -2.50 -12.63 19.76
N GLU A 241 -1.47 -13.44 19.56
CA GLU A 241 -1.44 -14.83 20.03
C GLU A 241 -1.03 -14.93 21.51
N TYR A 242 -1.76 -15.75 22.26
CA TYR A 242 -1.47 -16.05 23.68
C TYR A 242 -1.23 -17.52 23.96
N ALA A 243 -0.31 -17.78 24.88
CA ALA A 243 -0.11 -19.09 25.50
C ALA A 243 -0.38 -19.03 27.01
N LEU A 244 -0.57 -20.18 27.65
CA LEU A 244 -0.64 -20.25 29.11
C LEU A 244 0.73 -20.53 29.73
N ASP A 245 1.10 -19.75 30.76
CA ASP A 245 2.29 -19.99 31.56
C ASP A 245 2.14 -21.23 32.48
N ALA A 246 3.17 -21.51 33.28
CA ALA A 246 3.15 -22.63 34.22
C ALA A 246 2.06 -22.51 35.31
N GLY A 247 1.57 -21.30 35.58
CA GLY A 247 0.48 -21.00 36.50
C GLY A 247 -0.90 -20.98 35.83
N GLY A 248 -0.98 -21.30 34.54
CA GLY A 248 -2.22 -21.24 33.76
C GLY A 248 -2.69 -19.81 33.49
N LYS A 249 -1.78 -18.84 33.38
CA LYS A 249 -2.08 -17.44 33.07
C LYS A 249 -1.68 -17.11 31.63
N PRO A 250 -2.50 -16.32 30.90
CA PRO A 250 -2.20 -15.94 29.52
C PRO A 250 -0.96 -15.04 29.46
N VAL A 251 -0.06 -15.32 28.52
CA VAL A 251 1.13 -14.54 28.21
C VAL A 251 1.23 -14.44 26.69
N ALA A 252 1.51 -13.24 26.18
CA ALA A 252 1.71 -13.05 24.74
C ALA A 252 2.89 -13.90 24.26
N THR A 253 2.80 -14.44 23.04
CA THR A 253 3.89 -15.19 22.40
C THR A 253 4.81 -14.29 21.56
N GLY A 254 4.35 -13.06 21.30
CA GLY A 254 4.97 -12.11 20.38
C GLY A 254 4.35 -12.13 18.98
N ALA A 255 3.51 -13.12 18.66
CA ALA A 255 2.92 -13.29 17.33
C ALA A 255 1.54 -12.63 17.21
N LEU A 256 1.14 -12.36 15.97
CA LEU A 256 -0.27 -12.27 15.61
C LEU A 256 -0.89 -13.67 15.61
N LEU A 257 -2.17 -13.78 15.96
CA LEU A 257 -2.88 -15.04 16.00
C LEU A 257 -2.99 -15.63 14.59
N ASP A 258 -2.43 -16.81 14.37
CA ASP A 258 -2.62 -17.55 13.13
C ASP A 258 -3.87 -18.44 13.18
N HIS A 259 -4.50 -18.63 12.03
CA HIS A 259 -5.40 -19.77 11.82
C HIS A 259 -4.62 -21.09 12.00
N ALA A 260 -5.30 -22.18 12.40
CA ALA A 260 -4.66 -23.49 12.59
C ALA A 260 -3.96 -24.04 11.31
N GLY A 261 -4.42 -23.61 10.14
CA GLY A 261 -3.84 -23.87 8.83
C GLY A 261 -2.69 -22.94 8.42
N GLY A 262 -2.36 -21.93 9.23
CA GLY A 262 -1.45 -20.82 8.92
C GLY A 262 -2.16 -19.61 8.32
N GLY A 263 -1.54 -18.43 8.41
CA GLY A 263 -2.09 -17.17 7.87
C GLY A 263 -3.15 -16.53 8.78
N LEU A 264 -3.93 -15.61 8.19
CA LEU A 264 -4.93 -14.79 8.90
C LEU A 264 -5.88 -15.64 9.75
N PRO A 265 -6.17 -15.22 11.00
CA PRO A 265 -7.13 -15.91 11.86
C PRO A 265 -8.55 -15.65 11.36
N THR A 266 -9.48 -16.56 11.65
CA THR A 266 -10.90 -16.32 11.38
C THR A 266 -11.65 -15.83 12.62
N TRP A 267 -12.89 -15.37 12.45
CA TRP A 267 -13.76 -15.02 13.58
C TRP A 267 -13.93 -16.19 14.56
N GLY A 268 -14.03 -17.41 14.03
CA GLY A 268 -14.02 -18.64 14.83
C GLY A 268 -12.76 -18.79 15.69
N ASP A 269 -11.58 -18.48 15.15
CA ASP A 269 -10.30 -18.52 15.89
C ASP A 269 -10.24 -17.45 16.99
N ILE A 270 -10.70 -16.23 16.69
CA ILE A 270 -10.77 -15.13 17.67
C ILE A 270 -11.67 -15.48 18.84
N LYS A 271 -12.88 -16.00 18.59
CA LYS A 271 -13.79 -16.49 19.64
C LYS A 271 -13.15 -17.61 20.47
N ALA A 272 -12.47 -18.56 19.81
CA ALA A 272 -11.82 -19.68 20.48
C ALA A 272 -10.67 -19.22 21.39
N GLN A 273 -9.80 -18.31 20.92
CA GLN A 273 -8.72 -17.74 21.72
C GLN A 273 -9.26 -16.89 22.87
N ALA A 274 -10.21 -15.99 22.61
CA ALA A 274 -10.81 -15.13 23.64
C ALA A 274 -11.36 -15.98 24.80
N ARG A 275 -12.05 -17.08 24.49
CA ARG A 275 -12.59 -18.00 25.49
C ARG A 275 -11.52 -18.72 26.30
N THR A 276 -10.51 -19.27 25.62
CA THR A 276 -9.58 -20.22 26.24
C THR A 276 -8.36 -19.56 26.87
N MET A 277 -7.85 -18.49 26.26
CA MET A 277 -6.66 -17.76 26.70
C MET A 277 -7.04 -16.52 27.52
N LEU A 278 -7.97 -15.70 27.04
CA LEU A 278 -8.36 -14.46 27.74
C LEU A 278 -9.46 -14.68 28.78
N GLY A 279 -10.22 -15.77 28.67
CA GLY A 279 -11.33 -16.08 29.57
C GLY A 279 -12.57 -15.23 29.33
N ILE A 280 -12.78 -14.74 28.11
CA ILE A 280 -13.88 -13.88 27.68
C ILE A 280 -14.80 -14.66 26.75
N MET A 281 -16.11 -14.55 26.93
CA MET A 281 -17.10 -15.10 26.02
C MET A 281 -17.51 -14.03 25.01
N LEU A 282 -16.87 -14.04 23.85
CA LEU A 282 -17.39 -13.33 22.68
C LEU A 282 -18.63 -14.08 22.13
N THR A 283 -19.56 -13.29 21.62
CA THR A 283 -20.78 -13.69 20.92
C THR A 283 -20.78 -13.05 19.54
N ASP A 284 -21.58 -13.56 18.60
CA ASP A 284 -21.61 -13.01 17.24
C ASP A 284 -22.15 -11.58 17.16
N GLU A 285 -22.89 -11.12 18.18
CA GLU A 285 -23.28 -9.71 18.30
C GLU A 285 -22.10 -8.76 18.60
N ASP A 286 -20.97 -9.30 19.07
CA ASP A 286 -19.76 -8.52 19.34
C ASP A 286 -18.94 -8.26 18.06
N VAL A 287 -19.31 -8.85 16.91
CA VAL A 287 -18.51 -8.77 15.67
C VAL A 287 -18.49 -7.37 15.04
N THR A 288 -19.59 -6.62 15.18
CA THR A 288 -19.73 -5.27 14.61
C THR A 288 -19.39 -4.16 15.62
N ASN A 289 -19.05 -4.52 16.86
CA ASN A 289 -18.61 -3.56 17.87
C ASN A 289 -17.79 -4.27 18.95
N ILE A 290 -16.51 -3.95 19.04
CA ILE A 290 -15.56 -4.68 19.87
C ILE A 290 -15.76 -4.34 21.35
N PRO A 291 -15.86 -5.33 22.25
CA PRO A 291 -15.91 -5.10 23.69
C PRO A 291 -14.66 -4.40 24.20
N LEU A 292 -14.83 -3.41 25.08
CA LEU A 292 -13.73 -2.66 25.65
C LEU A 292 -13.03 -3.47 26.75
N LEU A 293 -11.73 -3.68 26.59
CA LEU A 293 -10.83 -4.27 27.56
C LEU A 293 -9.99 -3.20 28.26
N ALA A 294 -9.71 -3.42 29.55
CA ALA A 294 -8.70 -2.64 30.25
C ALA A 294 -7.33 -2.93 29.65
N THR A 295 -6.70 -1.93 29.04
CA THR A 295 -5.45 -2.02 28.27
C THR A 295 -4.53 -0.85 28.60
N ASP A 296 -3.24 -1.00 28.29
CA ASP A 296 -2.35 0.16 28.12
C ASP A 296 -2.40 0.68 26.67
N GLU A 297 -1.70 1.79 26.42
CA GLU A 297 -1.66 2.47 25.11
C GLU A 297 -0.95 1.67 23.99
N TYR A 298 -0.30 0.55 24.33
CA TYR A 298 0.45 -0.31 23.39
C TYR A 298 -0.22 -1.67 23.16
N GLY A 299 -1.50 -1.81 23.54
CA GLY A 299 -2.28 -3.03 23.29
C GLY A 299 -1.92 -4.22 24.18
N GLN A 300 -1.35 -3.97 25.37
CA GLN A 300 -1.24 -4.99 26.42
C GLN A 300 -2.44 -4.87 27.36
N PHE A 301 -3.16 -5.97 27.59
CA PHE A 301 -4.25 -5.95 28.57
C PHE A 301 -3.71 -5.79 30.00
N ILE A 302 -4.41 -4.96 30.78
CA ILE A 302 -4.20 -4.83 32.21
C ILE A 302 -4.72 -6.09 32.89
N ARG A 303 -3.82 -6.75 33.63
CA ARG A 303 -4.10 -8.04 34.26
C ARG A 303 -4.99 -7.85 35.50
N GLY A 304 -6.12 -8.53 35.52
CA GLY A 304 -6.98 -8.58 36.69
C GLY A 304 -6.37 -9.35 37.86
N PRO A 305 -6.98 -9.31 39.06
CA PRO A 305 -6.56 -10.08 40.23
C PRO A 305 -6.32 -11.57 39.97
N ASN A 306 -7.03 -12.18 39.02
CA ASN A 306 -6.82 -13.59 38.64
C ASN A 306 -5.78 -13.78 37.51
N GLY A 307 -5.18 -12.72 36.98
CA GLY A 307 -4.14 -12.72 35.95
C GLY A 307 -4.62 -12.73 34.49
N PHE A 308 -5.92 -12.69 34.25
CA PHE A 308 -6.54 -12.65 32.91
C PHE A 308 -6.92 -11.21 32.51
N ALA A 309 -7.34 -11.03 31.25
CA ALA A 309 -7.87 -9.76 30.73
C ALA A 309 -9.14 -9.35 31.48
N GLN A 310 -9.47 -8.06 31.46
CA GLN A 310 -10.64 -7.50 32.14
C GLN A 310 -11.54 -6.76 31.16
N LEU A 311 -12.83 -7.08 31.16
CA LEU A 311 -13.86 -6.29 30.46
C LEU A 311 -14.15 -5.03 31.26
N VAL A 312 -14.34 -3.91 30.56
CA VAL A 312 -14.80 -2.64 31.14
C VAL A 312 -16.33 -2.62 31.11
N LEU A 313 -16.94 -2.30 32.26
CA LEU A 313 -18.38 -2.08 32.42
C LEU A 313 -18.60 -0.57 32.67
N PRO A 314 -19.46 0.12 31.90
CA PRO A 314 -19.74 1.52 32.11
C PRO A 314 -20.22 1.79 33.53
N GLY A 315 -19.73 2.88 34.12
CA GLY A 315 -20.17 3.39 35.41
C GLY A 315 -21.63 3.90 35.41
N PRO A 316 -22.12 4.40 36.55
CA PRO A 316 -23.43 5.05 36.64
C PRO A 316 -23.70 6.20 35.65
N ASP A 317 -22.67 6.85 35.11
CA ASP A 317 -22.82 7.89 34.08
C ASP A 317 -23.06 7.33 32.67
N GLY A 318 -22.84 6.03 32.47
CA GLY A 318 -23.03 5.32 31.21
C GLY A 318 -21.95 5.59 30.17
N LEU A 319 -20.87 6.29 30.54
CA LEU A 319 -19.70 6.50 29.71
C LEU A 319 -18.64 5.47 30.08
N ALA A 320 -17.76 5.16 29.13
CA ALA A 320 -16.60 4.32 29.36
C ALA A 320 -15.34 5.18 29.39
N GLY A 321 -14.28 4.69 30.04
CA GLY A 321 -13.04 5.42 30.26
C GLY A 321 -13.09 6.40 31.43
N THR A 322 -14.10 6.31 32.30
CA THR A 322 -14.29 7.21 33.45
C THR A 322 -13.91 6.55 34.77
N ASP A 323 -13.63 7.37 35.79
CA ASP A 323 -13.20 6.90 37.12
C ASP A 323 -14.21 5.96 37.82
N ASP A 324 -15.47 5.92 37.37
CA ASP A 324 -16.55 5.11 37.94
C ASP A 324 -16.79 3.77 37.23
N ASP A 325 -15.99 3.44 36.21
CA ASP A 325 -16.09 2.17 35.48
C ASP A 325 -15.81 0.95 36.36
N GLY A 326 -16.57 -0.12 36.09
CA GLY A 326 -16.37 -1.44 36.67
C GLY A 326 -15.44 -2.30 35.82
N LEU A 327 -14.73 -3.24 36.46
CA LEU A 327 -13.91 -4.24 35.75
C LEU A 327 -14.38 -5.65 36.07
N VAL A 328 -14.43 -6.52 35.04
CA VAL A 328 -14.75 -7.94 35.18
C VAL A 328 -13.62 -8.79 34.61
N ASP A 329 -12.95 -9.52 35.50
CA ASP A 329 -11.91 -10.47 35.12
C ASP A 329 -12.44 -11.62 34.24
N GLY A 330 -11.74 -11.89 33.15
CA GLY A 330 -11.89 -13.11 32.36
C GLY A 330 -11.57 -14.36 33.18
N ASN A 331 -12.22 -15.48 32.86
CA ASN A 331 -12.03 -16.73 33.56
C ASN A 331 -12.32 -17.94 32.63
N PRO A 332 -11.32 -18.70 32.16
CA PRO A 332 -11.56 -19.81 31.24
C PRO A 332 -12.49 -20.91 31.77
N SER A 333 -12.63 -21.04 33.10
CA SER A 333 -13.56 -22.01 33.71
C SER A 333 -15.01 -21.52 33.79
N ALA A 334 -15.21 -20.20 33.70
CA ALA A 334 -16.51 -19.53 33.64
C ALA A 334 -16.33 -18.20 32.89
N PRO A 335 -16.21 -18.23 31.55
CA PRO A 335 -15.80 -17.06 30.78
C PRO A 335 -16.70 -15.84 31.02
N ALA A 336 -16.10 -14.67 31.13
CA ALA A 336 -16.80 -13.42 31.38
C ALA A 336 -17.68 -13.06 30.18
N SER A 337 -18.94 -12.72 30.43
CA SER A 337 -19.87 -12.32 29.37
C SER A 337 -19.65 -10.87 28.98
N THR A 338 -19.71 -10.57 27.69
CA THR A 338 -19.68 -9.21 27.12
C THR A 338 -20.99 -8.45 27.36
N THR A 339 -22.05 -9.11 27.85
CA THR A 339 -23.33 -8.44 28.12
C THR A 339 -23.18 -7.32 29.15
N GLY A 340 -23.44 -6.08 28.71
CA GLY A 340 -23.33 -4.88 29.53
C GLY A 340 -21.91 -4.29 29.60
N ALA A 341 -20.95 -4.85 28.87
CA ALA A 341 -19.64 -4.25 28.67
C ALA A 341 -19.75 -2.95 27.85
N ALA A 342 -18.79 -2.06 28.08
CA ALA A 342 -18.52 -0.95 27.19
C ALA A 342 -17.96 -1.50 25.87
N HIS A 343 -18.12 -0.74 24.80
CA HIS A 343 -17.60 -1.10 23.49
C HIS A 343 -16.86 0.07 22.88
N THR A 344 -15.95 -0.24 21.96
CA THR A 344 -14.99 0.72 21.39
C THR A 344 -15.61 1.60 20.30
N GLY A 345 -16.67 1.14 19.63
CA GLY A 345 -17.18 1.76 18.40
C GLY A 345 -16.51 1.24 17.14
N HIS A 346 -15.47 0.39 17.27
CA HIS A 346 -14.76 -0.26 16.16
C HIS A 346 -15.30 -1.67 15.97
N ALA A 347 -15.34 -2.17 14.73
CA ALA A 347 -15.79 -3.51 14.41
C ALA A 347 -14.62 -4.50 14.25
N PHE A 348 -14.87 -5.78 14.51
CA PHE A 348 -14.00 -6.85 14.01
C PHE A 348 -14.20 -7.04 12.50
N LEU A 349 -15.45 -6.89 12.03
CA LEU A 349 -15.83 -6.94 10.63
C LEU A 349 -16.88 -5.86 10.32
N ASP A 350 -16.56 -5.04 9.34
CA ASP A 350 -17.50 -4.13 8.67
C ASP A 350 -18.07 -4.78 7.40
N ASP A 351 -17.24 -5.56 6.70
CA ASP A 351 -17.57 -6.24 5.46
C ASP A 351 -17.83 -7.73 5.67
N ILE A 352 -19.12 -8.07 5.79
CA ILE A 352 -19.61 -9.41 6.10
C ILE A 352 -20.51 -9.90 4.98
N ALA A 353 -20.34 -11.15 4.54
CA ALA A 353 -21.24 -11.81 3.61
C ALA A 353 -22.72 -11.66 4.06
N HIS A 354 -23.61 -11.33 3.13
CA HIS A 354 -25.00 -10.93 3.43
C HIS A 354 -25.76 -11.93 4.32
N ASP A 355 -25.55 -13.23 4.09
CA ASP A 355 -26.20 -14.31 4.83
C ASP A 355 -25.56 -14.57 6.21
N ALA A 356 -24.38 -14.00 6.49
CA ALA A 356 -23.63 -14.15 7.74
C ALA A 356 -23.82 -12.98 8.73
N VAL A 357 -24.51 -11.90 8.36
CA VAL A 357 -24.71 -10.73 9.22
C VAL A 357 -25.59 -11.07 10.44
N PRO A 358 -25.08 -11.00 11.68
CA PRO A 358 -25.79 -11.48 12.88
C PRO A 358 -26.82 -10.50 13.45
N THR A 359 -26.64 -9.20 13.22
CA THR A 359 -27.40 -8.15 13.92
C THR A 359 -28.90 -8.26 13.70
N GLY A 360 -29.65 -8.41 14.79
CA GLY A 360 -31.11 -8.52 14.75
C GLY A 360 -31.65 -9.84 14.20
N LYS A 361 -30.77 -10.84 13.98
CA LYS A 361 -31.09 -12.19 13.49
C LYS A 361 -30.70 -13.25 14.53
N VAL A 362 -31.09 -14.50 14.30
CA VAL A 362 -30.68 -15.67 15.10
C VAL A 362 -29.91 -16.65 14.23
N ALA A 363 -29.01 -17.45 14.80
CA ALA A 363 -28.31 -18.48 14.04
C ALA A 363 -29.31 -19.48 13.39
N ASP A 364 -29.05 -19.90 12.16
CA ASP A 364 -29.90 -20.86 11.42
C ASP A 364 -29.87 -22.28 12.03
N GLY A 365 -28.80 -22.60 12.76
CA GLY A 365 -28.66 -23.80 13.59
C GLY A 365 -28.20 -25.04 12.84
N ASP A 366 -27.59 -24.89 11.67
CA ASP A 366 -26.93 -25.99 10.97
C ASP A 366 -25.41 -26.08 11.26
N ILE A 367 -24.63 -26.63 10.34
CA ILE A 367 -23.17 -26.77 10.44
C ILE A 367 -22.49 -26.55 9.07
N GLU A 368 -23.25 -26.12 8.06
CA GLU A 368 -22.79 -25.94 6.69
C GLU A 368 -22.29 -24.52 6.53
N VAL A 369 -21.13 -24.34 5.90
CA VAL A 369 -20.65 -23.02 5.49
C VAL A 369 -21.23 -22.76 4.11
N SER A 370 -22.22 -21.87 3.98
CA SER A 370 -22.89 -21.67 2.70
C SER A 370 -23.11 -20.20 2.33
N LEU A 371 -22.57 -19.80 1.16
CA LEU A 371 -22.84 -18.49 0.54
C LEU A 371 -24.28 -18.34 0.01
N ALA A 372 -25.05 -19.42 0.05
CA ALA A 372 -26.48 -19.42 -0.23
C ALA A 372 -27.08 -20.55 0.58
N ASN A 373 -28.03 -20.29 1.47
CA ASN A 373 -28.80 -21.37 2.10
C ASN A 373 -29.65 -22.10 1.02
N LEU A 374 -28.99 -23.06 0.36
CA LEU A 374 -29.40 -23.80 -0.84
C LEU A 374 -30.56 -24.77 -0.58
N ASP A 375 -31.01 -24.91 0.66
CA ASP A 375 -32.13 -25.77 1.03
C ASP A 375 -33.50 -25.10 0.83
N GLY A 376 -33.51 -23.79 0.50
CA GLY A 376 -34.74 -23.02 0.34
C GLY A 376 -35.50 -22.80 1.65
N SER A 377 -34.80 -22.88 2.79
CA SER A 377 -35.32 -22.47 4.08
C SER A 377 -35.49 -20.94 4.13
N ASP A 378 -36.46 -20.53 4.95
CA ASP A 378 -36.88 -19.14 5.12
C ASP A 378 -35.80 -18.36 5.89
N THR A 379 -35.11 -17.44 5.22
CA THR A 379 -34.09 -16.55 5.82
C THR A 379 -34.68 -15.37 6.57
N SER A 380 -36.02 -15.29 6.75
CA SER A 380 -36.63 -14.20 7.52
C SER A 380 -36.34 -14.30 9.02
N GLY A 381 -35.16 -13.81 9.39
CA GLY A 381 -34.68 -13.67 10.77
C GLY A 381 -33.50 -14.56 11.15
N ASN A 382 -32.93 -15.35 10.22
CA ASN A 382 -31.77 -16.20 10.51
C ASN A 382 -30.49 -15.75 9.77
N TYR A 383 -29.30 -16.07 10.30
CA TYR A 383 -28.00 -15.91 9.64
C TYR A 383 -27.15 -17.20 9.78
N ASP A 384 -26.23 -17.40 8.83
CA ASP A 384 -25.25 -18.50 8.81
C ASP A 384 -24.06 -18.13 9.70
N ASN A 385 -24.01 -18.73 10.89
CA ASN A 385 -22.94 -18.46 11.86
C ASN A 385 -21.65 -19.21 11.53
N GLU A 386 -21.70 -20.29 10.76
CA GLU A 386 -20.54 -21.01 10.27
C GLU A 386 -19.81 -20.22 9.17
N LEU A 387 -20.54 -19.54 8.29
CA LEU A 387 -20.00 -18.59 7.33
C LEU A 387 -19.45 -17.35 8.01
N LEU A 388 -20.12 -16.82 9.05
CA LEU A 388 -19.54 -15.75 9.86
C LEU A 388 -18.20 -16.18 10.47
N ASP A 389 -18.12 -17.39 11.03
CA ASP A 389 -16.89 -17.96 11.61
C ASP A 389 -15.76 -18.16 10.59
N ALA A 390 -16.07 -18.18 9.30
CA ALA A 390 -15.10 -18.33 8.22
C ALA A 390 -14.45 -17.00 7.78
N HIS A 391 -15.00 -15.84 8.15
CA HIS A 391 -14.42 -14.54 7.80
C HIS A 391 -13.09 -14.32 8.51
N PHE A 392 -12.12 -13.75 7.82
CA PHE A 392 -10.80 -13.44 8.36
C PHE A 392 -10.84 -12.20 9.23
N ILE A 393 -10.12 -12.17 10.35
CA ILE A 393 -10.05 -10.99 11.23
C ILE A 393 -8.68 -10.34 11.05
N THR A 394 -8.70 -9.03 10.80
CA THR A 394 -7.50 -8.20 10.61
C THR A 394 -7.56 -6.98 11.54
N GLY A 395 -6.58 -6.08 11.47
CA GLY A 395 -6.60 -4.82 12.21
C GLY A 395 -7.70 -3.85 11.76
N ASP A 396 -8.13 -3.99 10.50
CA ASP A 396 -9.21 -3.24 9.86
C ASP A 396 -10.42 -4.16 9.59
N GLY A 397 -11.63 -3.63 9.77
CA GLY A 397 -12.87 -4.40 9.64
C GLY A 397 -13.27 -4.72 8.21
N ARG A 398 -12.62 -4.13 7.20
CA ARG A 398 -12.92 -4.29 5.77
C ARG A 398 -12.03 -5.31 5.07
N GLY A 399 -11.16 -6.01 5.79
CA GLY A 399 -10.21 -6.97 5.18
C GLY A 399 -10.80 -8.16 4.40
N ASN A 400 -12.14 -8.32 4.39
CA ASN A 400 -12.85 -9.34 3.60
C ASN A 400 -13.70 -8.74 2.46
N GLU A 401 -13.56 -7.44 2.18
CA GLU A 401 -14.33 -6.75 1.13
C GLU A 401 -14.22 -7.52 -0.19
N ASP A 402 -13.01 -7.88 -0.60
CA ASP A 402 -12.71 -8.81 -1.69
C ASP A 402 -11.50 -9.70 -1.37
N ILE A 403 -11.40 -10.84 -2.06
CA ILE A 403 -10.32 -11.82 -1.83
C ILE A 403 -8.91 -11.28 -2.17
N GLY A 404 -8.82 -10.27 -3.04
CA GLY A 404 -7.59 -9.60 -3.40
C GLY A 404 -7.06 -8.75 -2.25
N LEU A 405 -7.92 -7.96 -1.62
CA LEU A 405 -7.60 -7.24 -0.39
C LEU A 405 -7.19 -8.21 0.74
N THR A 406 -7.91 -9.33 0.91
CA THR A 406 -7.53 -10.37 1.88
C THR A 406 -6.10 -10.92 1.61
N ALA A 407 -5.68 -11.01 0.35
CA ALA A 407 -4.32 -11.41 0.00
C ALA A 407 -3.26 -10.39 0.46
N VAL A 408 -3.55 -9.09 0.35
CA VAL A 408 -2.66 -8.02 0.85
C VAL A 408 -2.52 -8.10 2.37
N HIS A 409 -3.63 -8.26 3.11
CA HIS A 409 -3.58 -8.45 4.57
C HIS A 409 -2.77 -9.69 4.97
N HIS A 410 -2.87 -10.78 4.20
CA HIS A 410 -2.09 -11.98 4.46
C HIS A 410 -0.58 -11.72 4.41
N VAL A 411 -0.12 -10.95 3.42
CA VAL A 411 1.30 -10.61 3.23
C VAL A 411 1.88 -9.95 4.48
N PHE A 412 1.21 -8.94 5.03
CA PHE A 412 1.71 -8.20 6.19
C PHE A 412 1.54 -8.95 7.53
N HIS A 413 0.46 -9.71 7.68
CA HIS A 413 0.30 -10.61 8.83
C HIS A 413 1.42 -11.65 8.89
N ALA A 414 1.72 -12.29 7.75
CA ALA A 414 2.81 -13.25 7.64
C ALA A 414 4.17 -12.60 7.91
N GLU A 415 4.40 -11.37 7.43
CA GLU A 415 5.65 -10.65 7.64
C GLU A 415 5.93 -10.38 9.13
N HIS A 416 4.92 -10.00 9.91
CA HIS A 416 5.07 -9.83 11.37
C HIS A 416 5.58 -11.13 12.02
N ASN A 417 4.91 -12.25 11.75
CA ASN A 417 5.25 -13.54 12.35
C ASN A 417 6.62 -14.04 11.85
N ARG A 418 7.00 -13.74 10.61
CA ARG A 418 8.35 -14.02 10.06
C ARG A 418 9.44 -13.22 10.78
N LEU A 419 9.25 -11.91 10.95
CA LEU A 419 10.18 -11.04 11.68
C LEU A 419 10.37 -11.50 13.12
N LEU A 420 9.29 -11.86 13.80
CA LEU A 420 9.33 -12.40 15.15
C LEU A 420 10.24 -13.63 15.26
N ASP A 421 10.14 -14.56 14.31
CA ASP A 421 10.95 -15.77 14.30
C ASP A 421 12.43 -15.47 14.02
N GLN A 422 12.72 -14.56 13.07
CA GLN A 422 14.07 -14.07 12.82
C GLN A 422 14.69 -13.42 14.07
N MET A 423 13.95 -12.53 14.74
CA MET A 423 14.40 -11.86 15.97
C MET A 423 14.69 -12.88 17.08
N LYS A 424 13.82 -13.89 17.27
CA LYS A 424 14.06 -14.96 18.24
C LYS A 424 15.32 -15.75 17.93
N ASP A 425 15.62 -16.00 16.67
CA ASP A 425 16.82 -16.71 16.24
C ASP A 425 18.10 -15.89 16.46
N LEU A 426 18.07 -14.59 16.15
CA LEU A 426 19.15 -13.65 16.47
C LEU A 426 19.41 -13.59 17.98
N ILE A 427 18.36 -13.43 18.79
CA ILE A 427 18.49 -13.41 20.25
C ILE A 427 19.05 -14.73 20.79
N ARG A 428 18.67 -15.88 20.22
CA ARG A 428 19.24 -17.18 20.60
C ARG A 428 20.72 -17.30 20.25
N ALA A 429 21.13 -16.76 19.11
CA ALA A 429 22.53 -16.80 18.67
C ALA A 429 23.47 -16.09 19.66
N GLU A 430 22.95 -15.09 20.39
CA GLU A 430 23.70 -14.30 21.37
C GLU A 430 23.95 -15.00 22.72
N ILE A 431 23.31 -16.14 22.99
CA ILE A 431 23.46 -16.86 24.28
C ILE A 431 24.93 -17.09 24.69
N PRO A 432 25.85 -17.52 23.80
CA PRO A 432 27.24 -17.77 24.16
C PRO A 432 28.06 -16.49 24.38
N ALA A 433 27.70 -15.40 23.69
CA ALA A 433 28.45 -14.15 23.67
C ALA A 433 27.99 -13.18 24.76
N ASP A 434 26.69 -12.96 24.88
CA ASP A 434 26.06 -12.01 25.80
C ASP A 434 24.72 -12.55 26.36
N PRO A 435 24.76 -13.45 27.36
CA PRO A 435 23.55 -13.97 27.99
C PRO A 435 22.79 -12.91 28.81
N ASP A 436 23.37 -11.75 29.10
CA ASP A 436 22.67 -10.67 29.79
C ASP A 436 21.74 -9.91 28.84
N PHE A 437 22.17 -9.68 27.60
CA PHE A 437 21.26 -9.21 26.54
C PHE A 437 20.08 -10.14 26.33
N VAL A 438 20.33 -11.44 26.18
CA VAL A 438 19.26 -12.43 25.97
C VAL A 438 18.21 -12.34 27.07
N ARG A 439 18.63 -12.16 28.33
CA ARG A 439 17.69 -12.02 29.47
C ARG A 439 16.78 -10.79 29.37
N GLN A 440 17.15 -9.75 28.63
CA GLN A 440 16.28 -8.59 28.40
C GLN A 440 15.06 -8.95 27.53
N TRP A 441 15.15 -10.00 26.72
CA TRP A 441 14.05 -10.48 25.88
C TRP A 441 13.23 -11.60 26.52
N LEU A 442 13.57 -11.98 27.75
CA LEU A 442 12.93 -13.06 28.49
C LEU A 442 12.19 -12.55 29.71
N ARG A 443 11.18 -13.30 30.14
CA ARG A 443 10.49 -13.04 31.40
C ARG A 443 11.39 -13.39 32.59
N PRO A 444 11.19 -12.73 33.74
CA PRO A 444 11.95 -13.04 34.94
C PRO A 444 11.87 -14.53 35.32
N GLY A 445 13.04 -15.14 35.53
CA GLY A 445 13.18 -16.53 35.98
C GLY A 445 13.42 -17.56 34.89
N ALA A 446 13.61 -17.16 33.62
CA ALA A 446 14.01 -18.05 32.54
C ALA A 446 15.37 -18.73 32.81
N ASP A 447 15.48 -20.03 32.49
CA ASP A 447 16.72 -20.81 32.68
C ASP A 447 17.43 -21.08 31.36
N LEU A 448 18.41 -20.23 31.02
CA LEU A 448 19.20 -20.41 29.79
C LEU A 448 19.94 -21.76 29.71
N ALA A 449 20.11 -22.49 30.83
CA ALA A 449 20.82 -23.77 30.83
C ALA A 449 20.03 -24.91 30.18
N ASP A 450 18.70 -24.81 30.07
CA ASP A 450 17.86 -25.80 29.39
C ASP A 450 17.35 -25.35 28.01
N GLY A 451 17.88 -24.21 27.53
CA GLY A 451 17.46 -23.54 26.31
C GLY A 451 16.20 -22.69 26.55
N ILE A 452 15.97 -21.70 25.69
CA ILE A 452 14.82 -20.79 25.87
C ILE A 452 13.52 -21.53 25.55
N GLN A 453 12.67 -21.71 26.55
CA GLN A 453 11.35 -22.32 26.35
C GLN A 453 10.39 -21.32 25.71
N ALA A 454 9.41 -21.79 24.91
CA ALA A 454 8.45 -20.91 24.23
C ALA A 454 7.71 -19.95 25.18
N ARG A 455 7.40 -20.42 26.38
CA ARG A 455 6.77 -19.62 27.43
C ARG A 455 7.75 -18.77 28.23
N GLU A 456 9.03 -18.68 27.92
CA GLU A 456 9.97 -17.84 28.67
C GLU A 456 10.23 -16.51 27.97
N TRP A 457 9.88 -16.42 26.69
CA TRP A 457 9.91 -15.17 25.93
C TRP A 457 9.04 -14.10 26.56
N ASN A 458 9.56 -12.87 26.54
CA ASN A 458 8.77 -11.68 26.77
C ASN A 458 8.03 -11.31 25.48
N GLY A 459 6.86 -11.92 25.28
CA GLY A 459 6.05 -11.68 24.09
C GLY A 459 5.49 -10.27 23.95
N GLU A 460 5.50 -9.45 25.01
CA GLU A 460 5.13 -8.04 24.89
C GLU A 460 6.21 -7.27 24.12
N ARG A 461 7.47 -7.39 24.54
CA ARG A 461 8.60 -6.76 23.83
C ARG A 461 8.77 -7.29 22.41
N LEU A 462 8.64 -8.61 22.23
CA LEU A 462 8.78 -9.22 20.92
C LEU A 462 7.68 -8.80 19.94
N PHE A 463 6.44 -8.64 20.40
CA PHE A 463 5.36 -8.14 19.56
C PHE A 463 5.65 -6.70 19.11
N GLN A 464 6.08 -5.83 20.03
CA GLN A 464 6.44 -4.45 19.69
C GLN A 464 7.66 -4.38 18.76
N ALA A 465 8.65 -5.26 18.93
CA ALA A 465 9.79 -5.33 18.04
C ALA A 465 9.39 -5.75 16.61
N ALA A 466 8.58 -6.81 16.48
CA ALA A 466 8.08 -7.27 15.18
C ALA A 466 7.15 -6.24 14.52
N ARG A 467 6.28 -5.58 15.30
CA ARG A 467 5.45 -4.46 14.86
C ARG A 467 6.30 -3.31 14.34
N PHE A 468 7.32 -2.88 15.11
CA PHE A 468 8.26 -1.84 14.71
C PHE A 468 8.92 -2.18 13.36
N GLY A 469 9.43 -3.40 13.20
CA GLY A 469 10.04 -3.84 11.94
C GLY A 469 9.07 -3.85 10.75
N ALA A 470 7.82 -4.24 10.96
CA ALA A 470 6.79 -4.24 9.92
C ALA A 470 6.32 -2.83 9.55
N GLU A 471 6.16 -1.94 10.54
CA GLU A 471 5.78 -0.53 10.32
C GLU A 471 6.80 0.19 9.45
N MET A 472 8.10 0.05 9.73
CA MET A 472 9.15 0.73 8.97
C MET A 472 9.22 0.24 7.52
N GLN A 473 9.06 -1.08 7.31
CA GLN A 473 8.95 -1.63 5.96
C GLN A 473 7.74 -1.06 5.22
N TYR A 474 6.57 -1.02 5.86
CA TYR A 474 5.37 -0.48 5.22
C TYR A 474 5.52 0.99 4.83
N GLN A 475 6.11 1.82 5.71
CA GLN A 475 6.36 3.23 5.41
C GLN A 475 7.28 3.43 4.22
N HIS A 476 8.40 2.71 4.20
CA HIS A 476 9.35 2.71 3.08
C HIS A 476 8.62 2.34 1.77
N LEU A 477 7.94 1.19 1.72
CA LEU A 477 7.26 0.72 0.51
C LEU A 477 6.17 1.67 0.01
N VAL A 478 5.42 2.30 0.92
CA VAL A 478 4.38 3.25 0.53
C VAL A 478 4.98 4.45 -0.20
N PHE A 479 6.06 5.05 0.30
CA PHE A 479 6.63 6.24 -0.35
C PHE A 479 7.49 5.88 -1.56
N GLU A 480 8.32 4.85 -1.46
CA GLU A 480 9.29 4.53 -2.50
C GLU A 480 8.69 3.74 -3.67
N ASN A 481 7.58 3.01 -3.49
CA ASN A 481 7.00 2.20 -4.57
C ASN A 481 5.58 2.64 -4.97
N PHE A 482 4.77 3.13 -4.04
CA PHE A 482 3.34 3.38 -4.30
C PHE A 482 2.99 4.86 -4.52
N ALA A 483 3.27 5.72 -3.56
CA ALA A 483 2.86 7.12 -3.58
C ALA A 483 3.56 7.90 -4.70
N ARG A 484 4.88 7.70 -4.87
CA ARG A 484 5.64 8.33 -5.97
C ARG A 484 5.28 7.80 -7.35
N ARG A 485 4.72 6.59 -7.45
CA ARG A 485 4.11 6.10 -8.70
C ARG A 485 2.85 6.90 -9.07
N ILE A 486 2.11 7.41 -8.09
CA ILE A 486 0.94 8.28 -8.32
C ILE A 486 1.38 9.72 -8.60
N GLN A 487 2.27 10.26 -7.77
CA GLN A 487 2.83 11.59 -7.91
C GLN A 487 4.35 11.57 -7.66
N PRO A 488 5.16 11.55 -8.74
CA PRO A 488 6.63 11.52 -8.63
C PRO A 488 7.26 12.74 -7.95
N ASN A 489 6.56 13.88 -7.92
CA ASN A 489 7.06 15.14 -7.39
C ASN A 489 6.73 15.36 -5.90
N ILE A 490 6.25 14.33 -5.16
CA ILE A 490 6.17 14.41 -3.70
C ILE A 490 7.56 14.76 -3.16
N ASP A 491 7.65 15.85 -2.40
CA ASP A 491 8.92 16.35 -1.90
C ASP A 491 9.72 15.27 -1.12
N ALA A 492 11.05 15.30 -1.28
CA ALA A 492 11.93 14.46 -0.50
C ALA A 492 11.79 14.79 1.00
N PHE A 493 11.95 13.77 1.86
CA PHE A 493 11.85 14.00 3.30
C PHE A 493 13.09 14.75 3.78
N GLU A 494 12.86 15.93 4.37
CA GLU A 494 13.94 16.72 4.96
C GLU A 494 14.07 16.46 6.47
N ALA A 495 12.96 16.63 7.20
CA ALA A 495 12.89 16.42 8.64
C ALA A 495 11.44 16.38 9.13
N TYR A 496 11.23 15.83 10.32
CA TYR A 496 9.95 15.92 11.02
C TYR A 496 9.64 17.39 11.41
N ASP A 497 8.50 17.91 10.94
CA ASP A 497 7.97 19.24 11.27
C ASP A 497 6.85 19.12 12.33
N VAL A 498 7.20 19.51 13.56
CA VAL A 498 6.29 19.54 14.72
C VAL A 498 5.07 20.45 14.56
N THR A 499 5.00 21.28 13.51
CA THR A 499 3.90 22.22 13.27
C THR A 499 2.79 21.65 12.38
N ILE A 500 3.04 20.52 11.71
CA ILE A 500 2.10 19.86 10.80
C ILE A 500 1.17 18.92 11.59
N ASP A 501 -0.14 19.00 11.31
CA ASP A 501 -1.11 17.98 11.73
C ASP A 501 -1.31 17.01 10.55
N PRO A 502 -0.89 15.75 10.65
CA PRO A 502 -0.95 14.78 9.56
C PRO A 502 -2.35 14.15 9.39
N ALA A 503 -3.36 14.60 10.14
CA ALA A 503 -4.70 14.06 10.03
C ALA A 503 -5.25 14.09 8.59
N ILE A 504 -5.93 13.02 8.19
CA ILE A 504 -6.56 12.91 6.86
C ILE A 504 -7.63 13.98 6.70
N THR A 505 -7.59 14.71 5.58
CA THR A 505 -8.57 15.74 5.27
C THR A 505 -9.86 15.17 4.70
N ALA A 506 -10.99 15.86 4.93
CA ALA A 506 -12.31 15.43 4.47
C ALA A 506 -12.38 15.33 2.93
N GLU A 507 -11.71 16.22 2.21
CA GLU A 507 -11.60 16.18 0.75
C GLU A 507 -10.87 14.91 0.28
N PHE A 508 -9.78 14.55 0.95
CA PHE A 508 -9.01 13.34 0.66
C PHE A 508 -9.87 12.08 0.85
N ALA A 509 -10.40 11.86 2.07
CA ALA A 509 -11.14 10.66 2.45
C ALA A 509 -12.48 10.48 1.69
N HIS A 510 -13.25 11.55 1.56
CA HIS A 510 -14.61 11.45 1.05
C HIS A 510 -14.69 11.56 -0.48
N THR A 511 -13.64 12.04 -1.14
CA THR A 511 -13.64 12.23 -2.59
C THR A 511 -12.34 11.84 -3.27
N VAL A 512 -11.20 12.44 -2.96
CA VAL A 512 -10.02 12.37 -3.84
C VAL A 512 -9.45 10.96 -3.90
N TYR A 513 -9.16 10.33 -2.76
CA TYR A 513 -8.50 9.02 -2.74
C TYR A 513 -9.37 7.90 -3.35
N ARG A 514 -10.69 8.13 -3.43
CA ARG A 514 -11.65 7.27 -4.14
C ARG A 514 -11.44 7.24 -5.66
N PHE A 515 -10.39 7.86 -6.20
CA PHE A 515 -9.93 7.61 -7.57
C PHE A 515 -9.63 6.12 -7.79
N GLY A 516 -9.27 5.38 -6.74
CA GLY A 516 -9.03 3.93 -6.83
C GLY A 516 -10.22 3.12 -7.36
N HIS A 517 -11.45 3.63 -7.25
CA HIS A 517 -12.65 2.92 -7.73
C HIS A 517 -12.72 2.81 -9.27
N SER A 518 -12.02 3.65 -10.04
CA SER A 518 -11.92 3.49 -11.51
C SER A 518 -10.90 2.44 -11.93
N LEU A 519 -9.96 2.09 -11.05
CA LEU A 519 -8.84 1.19 -11.36
C LEU A 519 -9.19 -0.31 -11.39
N LEU A 520 -10.29 -0.71 -10.74
CA LEU A 520 -10.68 -2.11 -10.57
C LEU A 520 -11.18 -2.73 -11.88
N ARG A 521 -10.80 -3.99 -12.13
CA ARG A 521 -11.23 -4.79 -13.29
C ARG A 521 -12.55 -5.52 -13.03
N GLU A 522 -13.14 -6.13 -14.06
CA GLU A 522 -14.35 -6.98 -13.93
C GLU A 522 -14.06 -8.35 -13.28
N THR A 523 -12.79 -8.72 -13.13
CA THR A 523 -12.34 -10.02 -12.59
C THR A 523 -11.22 -9.83 -11.56
N VAL A 524 -11.06 -10.84 -10.69
CA VAL A 524 -9.89 -11.03 -9.85
C VAL A 524 -9.21 -12.30 -10.33
N ASP A 525 -8.12 -12.11 -11.07
CA ASP A 525 -7.47 -13.21 -11.76
C ASP A 525 -6.56 -14.00 -10.82
N ARG A 526 -6.48 -15.31 -11.07
CA ARG A 526 -5.66 -16.25 -10.29
C ARG A 526 -4.88 -17.16 -11.21
N ILE A 527 -3.58 -17.31 -10.92
CA ILE A 527 -2.64 -18.16 -11.65
C ILE A 527 -1.93 -19.10 -10.67
N ASP A 528 -1.98 -20.41 -10.91
CA ASP A 528 -1.30 -21.40 -10.08
C ASP A 528 0.23 -21.35 -10.22
N ALA A 529 0.94 -22.12 -9.39
CA ALA A 529 2.41 -22.14 -9.41
C ALA A 529 3.00 -22.75 -10.70
N ASP A 530 2.18 -23.43 -11.52
CA ASP A 530 2.56 -24.00 -12.80
C ASP A 530 2.23 -23.04 -13.98
N GLY A 531 1.76 -21.81 -13.69
CA GLY A 531 1.41 -20.81 -14.68
C GLY A 531 0.03 -20.99 -15.33
N ASN A 532 -0.83 -21.86 -14.80
CA ASN A 532 -2.17 -22.10 -15.35
C ASN A 532 -3.21 -21.20 -14.68
N LEU A 533 -4.22 -20.78 -15.45
CA LEU A 533 -5.39 -20.06 -14.92
C LEU A 533 -6.18 -20.95 -13.94
N VAL A 534 -6.58 -20.37 -12.81
CA VAL A 534 -7.38 -21.08 -11.79
C VAL A 534 -8.85 -20.82 -12.02
N ASP A 535 -9.58 -21.86 -12.45
CA ASP A 535 -11.02 -21.80 -12.71
C ASP A 535 -11.82 -21.28 -11.49
N ALA A 536 -12.77 -20.38 -11.75
CA ALA A 536 -13.68 -19.78 -10.77
C ALA A 536 -14.57 -20.82 -10.08
N ASP A 537 -15.06 -21.81 -10.83
CA ASP A 537 -15.75 -22.99 -10.31
C ASP A 537 -14.84 -24.21 -10.47
N PRO A 538 -14.33 -24.80 -9.36
CA PRO A 538 -13.42 -25.95 -9.38
C PRO A 538 -14.06 -27.24 -9.94
N THR A 539 -15.37 -27.23 -10.21
CA THR A 539 -16.11 -28.34 -10.81
C THR A 539 -16.28 -28.21 -12.33
N THR A 540 -15.95 -27.05 -12.89
CA THR A 540 -15.89 -26.81 -14.33
C THR A 540 -14.44 -26.71 -14.79
N VAL A 541 -14.17 -27.05 -16.05
CA VAL A 541 -12.85 -26.88 -16.68
C VAL A 541 -13.08 -25.94 -17.86
N GLY A 542 -12.54 -24.72 -17.85
CA GLY A 542 -12.90 -23.74 -18.86
C GLY A 542 -12.11 -22.45 -18.96
N ASP A 543 -11.04 -22.27 -18.19
CA ASP A 543 -10.22 -21.04 -18.12
C ASP A 543 -11.04 -19.81 -17.67
N GLN A 544 -12.03 -20.00 -16.79
CA GLN A 544 -12.87 -18.89 -16.30
C GLN A 544 -12.30 -18.27 -15.04
N GLN A 545 -11.94 -16.99 -15.10
CA GLN A 545 -11.48 -16.23 -13.94
C GLN A 545 -12.63 -15.80 -13.04
N LEU A 546 -12.33 -15.56 -11.76
CA LEU A 546 -13.35 -15.16 -10.79
C LEU A 546 -13.84 -13.75 -11.12
N SER A 547 -15.14 -13.56 -11.30
CA SER A 547 -15.67 -12.21 -11.47
C SER A 547 -15.49 -11.41 -10.18
N LEU A 548 -15.28 -10.10 -10.29
CA LEU A 548 -15.12 -9.22 -9.13
C LEU A 548 -16.35 -9.33 -8.20
N VAL A 549 -17.55 -9.42 -8.77
CA VAL A 549 -18.78 -9.63 -8.00
C VAL A 549 -18.75 -10.92 -7.16
N SER A 550 -18.13 -11.99 -7.67
CA SER A 550 -18.02 -13.26 -6.93
C SER A 550 -16.84 -13.29 -5.95
N ALA A 551 -15.91 -12.35 -6.09
CA ALA A 551 -14.79 -12.14 -5.17
C ALA A 551 -15.20 -11.36 -3.91
N PHE A 552 -16.26 -10.55 -3.98
CA PHE A 552 -16.71 -9.75 -2.84
C PHE A 552 -17.25 -10.61 -1.69
N LEU A 553 -16.88 -10.25 -0.47
CA LEU A 553 -17.41 -10.82 0.78
C LEU A 553 -17.34 -12.36 0.81
N ASN A 554 -16.27 -12.93 0.23
CA ASN A 554 -16.19 -14.36 -0.05
C ASN A 554 -14.94 -15.01 0.58
N PRO A 555 -14.90 -15.14 1.92
CA PRO A 555 -13.76 -15.77 2.60
C PRO A 555 -13.59 -17.24 2.19
N VAL A 556 -14.67 -17.90 1.77
CA VAL A 556 -14.65 -19.29 1.31
C VAL A 556 -13.85 -19.44 0.02
N ALA A 557 -14.03 -18.54 -0.96
CA ALA A 557 -13.28 -18.57 -2.22
C ALA A 557 -11.78 -18.39 -2.01
N TYR A 558 -11.38 -17.53 -1.07
CA TYR A 558 -9.97 -17.40 -0.67
C TYR A 558 -9.46 -18.69 0.01
N ALA A 559 -10.19 -19.20 1.02
CA ALA A 559 -9.79 -20.36 1.80
C ALA A 559 -9.71 -21.68 1.00
N GLN A 560 -10.44 -21.81 -0.11
CA GLN A 560 -10.45 -23.00 -0.97
C GLN A 560 -9.06 -23.43 -1.46
N ARG A 561 -8.12 -22.48 -1.58
CA ARG A 561 -6.76 -22.71 -2.11
C ARG A 561 -5.70 -22.86 -1.01
N GLY A 562 -6.13 -22.83 0.25
CA GLY A 562 -5.26 -22.89 1.43
C GLY A 562 -4.90 -21.50 1.93
N VAL A 563 -4.92 -21.35 3.25
CA VAL A 563 -4.80 -20.05 3.94
C VAL A 563 -3.36 -19.67 4.32
N SER A 564 -2.40 -20.57 4.11
CA SER A 564 -0.98 -20.39 4.48
C SER A 564 -0.13 -19.67 3.41
N GLY A 565 -0.75 -18.84 2.58
CA GLY A 565 -0.08 -18.03 1.53
C GLY A 565 -0.29 -18.49 0.10
N ALA A 566 -0.67 -19.75 -0.13
CA ALA A 566 -0.90 -20.26 -1.49
C ALA A 566 -2.00 -19.50 -2.23
N ALA A 567 -3.12 -19.19 -1.57
CA ALA A 567 -4.18 -18.36 -2.13
C ALA A 567 -3.68 -16.96 -2.50
N ALA A 568 -2.92 -16.31 -1.60
CA ALA A 568 -2.32 -15.01 -1.88
C ALA A 568 -1.37 -15.06 -3.07
N ALA A 569 -0.51 -16.08 -3.17
CA ALA A 569 0.42 -16.22 -4.29
C ALA A 569 -0.29 -16.39 -5.63
N GLU A 570 -1.42 -17.11 -5.66
CA GLU A 570 -2.23 -17.27 -6.88
C GLU A 570 -2.83 -15.95 -7.36
N ILE A 571 -3.34 -15.15 -6.41
CA ILE A 571 -3.91 -13.83 -6.69
C ILE A 571 -2.82 -12.85 -7.12
N VAL A 572 -1.68 -12.81 -6.42
CA VAL A 572 -0.54 -11.94 -6.78
C VAL A 572 -0.09 -12.23 -8.21
N ARG A 573 0.11 -13.50 -8.58
CA ARG A 573 0.47 -13.86 -9.96
C ARG A 573 -0.63 -13.43 -10.93
N GLY A 574 -1.90 -13.67 -10.66
CA GLY A 574 -2.97 -13.21 -11.55
C GLY A 574 -3.03 -11.69 -11.72
N ALA A 575 -2.89 -10.95 -10.61
CA ALA A 575 -3.00 -9.51 -10.55
C ALA A 575 -1.81 -8.78 -11.19
N THR A 576 -0.59 -9.33 -11.10
CA THR A 576 0.63 -8.73 -11.64
C THR A 576 0.83 -8.96 -13.14
N HIS A 577 0.18 -9.98 -13.71
CA HIS A 577 0.26 -10.32 -15.13
C HIS A 577 -0.68 -9.50 -16.04
N GLN A 578 -1.47 -8.56 -15.49
CA GLN A 578 -2.48 -7.82 -16.25
C GLN A 578 -2.50 -6.34 -15.90
N ALA A 579 -2.61 -5.50 -16.92
CA ALA A 579 -2.79 -4.06 -16.74
C ALA A 579 -4.09 -3.73 -16.02
N GLY A 580 -4.09 -2.68 -15.18
CA GLY A 580 -5.29 -2.17 -14.53
C GLY A 580 -6.21 -1.39 -15.47
N ASN A 581 -7.35 -0.92 -14.94
CA ASN A 581 -8.10 0.15 -15.60
C ASN A 581 -7.39 1.50 -15.36
N GLU A 582 -7.58 2.46 -16.26
CA GLU A 582 -7.08 3.83 -16.15
C GLU A 582 -7.69 4.60 -14.96
N ILE A 583 -6.96 5.59 -14.43
CA ILE A 583 -7.54 6.62 -13.56
C ILE A 583 -8.28 7.63 -14.43
N ASP A 584 -9.57 7.37 -14.65
CA ASP A 584 -10.45 8.26 -15.38
C ASP A 584 -11.90 8.23 -14.85
N GLU A 585 -12.81 8.91 -15.53
CA GLU A 585 -14.21 9.01 -15.14
C GLU A 585 -15.03 7.73 -15.32
N PHE A 586 -14.47 6.63 -15.84
CA PHE A 586 -15.21 5.40 -16.12
C PHE A 586 -15.01 4.34 -15.02
N VAL A 587 -16.08 3.61 -14.71
CA VAL A 587 -16.08 2.53 -13.70
C VAL A 587 -16.77 1.30 -14.28
N THR A 588 -16.21 0.13 -13.98
CA THR A 588 -16.70 -1.18 -14.42
C THR A 588 -18.15 -1.45 -14.02
N GLY A 589 -18.83 -2.31 -14.79
CA GLY A 589 -20.20 -2.71 -14.54
C GLY A 589 -20.37 -3.48 -13.22
N ALA A 590 -19.35 -4.22 -12.78
CA ALA A 590 -19.31 -4.86 -11.48
C ALA A 590 -19.56 -3.87 -10.33
N LEU A 591 -18.87 -2.72 -10.34
CA LEU A 591 -18.98 -1.70 -9.29
C LEU A 591 -20.15 -0.74 -9.50
N ARG A 592 -20.49 -0.44 -10.76
CA ARG A 592 -21.54 0.54 -11.10
C ARG A 592 -22.95 -0.04 -11.00
N ASN A 593 -23.12 -1.36 -11.05
CA ASN A 593 -24.45 -1.98 -11.08
C ASN A 593 -24.64 -3.15 -10.11
N ASN A 594 -23.57 -3.74 -9.57
CA ASN A 594 -23.65 -4.97 -8.78
C ASN A 594 -22.67 -4.99 -7.59
N VAL A 595 -22.32 -3.82 -7.02
CA VAL A 595 -21.29 -3.74 -5.97
C VAL A 595 -21.69 -4.58 -4.75
N LEU A 596 -20.74 -5.37 -4.23
CA LEU A 596 -20.96 -6.40 -3.21
C LEU A 596 -22.08 -7.40 -3.55
N GLY A 597 -22.39 -7.61 -4.83
CA GLY A 597 -23.45 -8.50 -5.29
C GLY A 597 -24.87 -7.94 -5.16
N LEU A 598 -25.03 -6.67 -4.80
CA LEU A 598 -26.33 -5.99 -4.71
C LEU A 598 -26.55 -5.05 -5.90
N PRO A 599 -27.80 -4.76 -6.30
CA PRO A 599 -28.12 -3.79 -7.35
C PRO A 599 -27.87 -2.34 -6.89
N LEU A 600 -26.62 -2.05 -6.56
CA LEU A 600 -26.08 -0.80 -6.07
C LEU A 600 -25.02 -0.26 -7.05
N ASP A 601 -24.78 1.04 -6.96
CA ASP A 601 -23.85 1.77 -7.81
C ASP A 601 -22.84 2.52 -6.95
N LEU A 602 -21.60 2.04 -6.92
CA LEU A 602 -20.53 2.64 -6.13
C LEU A 602 -20.24 4.10 -6.54
N ALA A 603 -20.35 4.43 -7.82
CA ALA A 603 -20.13 5.78 -8.30
C ALA A 603 -21.24 6.75 -7.83
N ALA A 604 -22.49 6.30 -7.85
CA ALA A 604 -23.60 7.08 -7.29
C ALA A 604 -23.45 7.26 -5.77
N LEU A 605 -22.94 6.24 -5.06
CA LEU A 605 -22.68 6.33 -3.62
C LEU A 605 -21.52 7.29 -3.31
N ASN A 606 -20.46 7.30 -4.10
CA ASN A 606 -19.36 8.27 -3.98
C ASN A 606 -19.84 9.71 -4.15
N LEU A 607 -20.62 9.99 -5.20
CA LEU A 607 -21.20 11.32 -5.44
C LEU A 607 -22.10 11.74 -4.28
N ALA A 608 -22.96 10.83 -3.80
CA ALA A 608 -23.82 11.10 -2.66
C ALA A 608 -23.02 11.29 -1.35
N ARG A 609 -21.92 10.56 -1.14
CA ARG A 609 -21.04 10.70 0.04
C ARG A 609 -20.33 12.05 0.05
N GLY A 610 -19.75 12.49 -1.07
CA GLY A 610 -19.13 13.81 -1.15
C GLY A 610 -20.11 14.95 -0.82
N ARG A 611 -21.34 14.86 -1.32
CA ARG A 611 -22.43 15.80 -0.97
C ARG A 611 -22.87 15.70 0.49
N ASP A 612 -22.93 14.49 1.03
CA ASP A 612 -23.28 14.19 2.43
C ASP A 612 -22.28 14.78 3.42
N THR A 613 -20.99 14.73 3.10
CA THR A 613 -19.93 15.22 3.97
C THR A 613 -19.57 16.70 3.73
N GLY A 614 -20.28 17.34 2.79
CA GLY A 614 -20.15 18.76 2.48
C GLY A 614 -18.91 19.12 1.67
N VAL A 615 -18.31 18.17 0.95
CA VAL A 615 -17.19 18.46 0.05
C VAL A 615 -17.70 19.32 -1.13
N PRO A 616 -17.13 20.51 -1.37
CA PRO A 616 -17.63 21.42 -2.40
C PRO A 616 -17.46 20.88 -3.82
N PRO A 617 -18.21 21.42 -4.81
CA PRO A 617 -18.00 21.09 -6.22
C PRO A 617 -16.59 21.47 -6.72
N LEU A 618 -16.14 20.83 -7.81
CA LEU A 618 -14.81 20.98 -8.39
C LEU A 618 -14.38 22.44 -8.55
N ASN A 619 -15.20 23.26 -9.21
CA ASN A 619 -14.86 24.66 -9.48
C ASN A 619 -14.78 25.51 -8.21
N LYS A 620 -15.51 25.13 -7.14
CA LYS A 620 -15.44 25.80 -5.83
C LYS A 620 -14.20 25.42 -5.04
N VAL A 621 -13.80 24.15 -5.12
CA VAL A 621 -12.53 23.68 -4.55
C VAL A 621 -11.36 24.37 -5.24
N ARG A 622 -11.37 24.41 -6.58
CA ARG A 622 -10.40 25.16 -7.40
C ARG A 622 -10.36 26.65 -7.04
N GLU A 623 -11.51 27.28 -6.83
CA GLU A 623 -11.60 28.70 -6.43
C GLU A 623 -10.88 28.94 -5.09
N GLN A 624 -11.17 28.12 -4.09
CA GLN A 624 -10.57 28.25 -2.76
C GLN A 624 -9.06 27.96 -2.78
N PHE A 625 -8.61 26.93 -3.51
CA PHE A 625 -7.19 26.63 -3.65
C PHE A 625 -6.45 27.74 -4.39
N PHE A 626 -6.99 28.22 -5.52
CA PHE A 626 -6.40 29.32 -6.27
C PHE A 626 -6.29 30.60 -5.44
N ASP A 627 -7.33 30.95 -4.66
CA ASP A 627 -7.30 32.12 -3.79
C ASP A 627 -6.26 31.98 -2.65
N GLY A 628 -6.02 30.74 -2.20
CA GLY A 628 -5.04 30.42 -1.17
C GLY A 628 -3.59 30.41 -1.67
N THR A 629 -3.34 29.86 -2.86
CA THR A 629 -1.98 29.58 -3.37
C THR A 629 -1.54 30.55 -4.47
N GLY A 630 -2.47 31.06 -5.28
CA GLY A 630 -2.21 31.78 -6.52
C GLY A 630 -1.73 30.89 -7.68
N ASP A 631 -1.84 29.56 -7.54
CA ASP A 631 -1.40 28.59 -8.55
C ASP A 631 -2.31 28.58 -9.77
N ALA A 632 -1.76 28.91 -10.93
CA ALA A 632 -2.52 28.99 -12.18
C ALA A 632 -3.16 27.65 -12.59
N ASP A 633 -2.58 26.52 -12.21
CA ASP A 633 -3.09 25.19 -12.54
C ASP A 633 -4.36 24.85 -11.74
N LEU A 634 -4.62 25.56 -10.64
CA LEU A 634 -5.80 25.42 -9.80
C LEU A 634 -6.89 26.46 -10.09
N LYS A 635 -6.71 27.30 -11.12
CA LYS A 635 -7.70 28.32 -11.47
C LYS A 635 -9.05 27.68 -11.85
N PRO A 636 -10.20 28.20 -11.35
CA PRO A 636 -11.52 27.71 -11.76
C PRO A 636 -11.70 27.79 -13.28
N TYR A 637 -12.38 26.79 -13.86
CA TYR A 637 -12.72 26.80 -15.28
C TYR A 637 -13.77 27.89 -15.54
N GLU A 638 -13.51 28.78 -16.48
CA GLU A 638 -14.37 29.93 -16.77
C GLU A 638 -15.66 29.53 -17.51
N ASN A 639 -15.60 28.44 -18.28
CA ASN A 639 -16.71 27.98 -19.12
C ASN A 639 -16.53 26.52 -19.57
N TRP A 640 -17.59 25.93 -20.14
CA TRP A 640 -17.61 24.54 -20.63
C TRP A 640 -16.55 24.24 -21.69
N ALA A 641 -16.21 25.20 -22.55
CA ALA A 641 -15.17 25.01 -23.57
C ALA A 641 -13.77 24.89 -22.95
N GLU A 642 -13.49 25.66 -21.90
CA GLU A 642 -12.24 25.53 -21.13
C GLU A 642 -12.19 24.21 -20.37
N PHE A 643 -13.26 23.84 -19.65
CA PHE A 643 -13.34 22.54 -18.98
C PHE A 643 -13.14 21.37 -19.96
N GLY A 644 -13.86 21.38 -21.09
CA GLY A 644 -13.70 20.37 -22.14
C GLY A 644 -12.30 20.29 -22.76
N GLY A 645 -11.54 21.39 -22.72
CA GLY A 645 -10.14 21.41 -23.13
C GLY A 645 -9.18 20.75 -22.13
N ASN A 646 -9.61 20.60 -20.87
CA ASN A 646 -8.79 20.15 -19.74
C ASN A 646 -9.21 18.79 -19.17
N ILE A 647 -10.26 18.13 -19.71
CA ILE A 647 -10.61 16.75 -19.34
C ILE A 647 -9.97 15.69 -20.23
N ARG A 648 -9.55 14.56 -19.64
CA ARG A 648 -8.80 13.45 -20.27
C ARG A 648 -9.43 13.01 -21.57
N HIS A 649 -10.74 12.78 -21.55
CA HIS A 649 -11.54 12.35 -22.70
C HIS A 649 -12.46 13.50 -23.14
N PRO A 650 -12.07 14.33 -24.14
CA PRO A 650 -12.91 15.45 -24.61
C PRO A 650 -14.32 15.03 -25.05
N GLU A 651 -14.49 13.79 -25.49
CA GLU A 651 -15.77 13.17 -25.83
C GLU A 651 -16.75 13.14 -24.64
N SER A 652 -16.23 13.08 -23.41
CA SER A 652 -17.04 13.12 -22.19
C SER A 652 -17.68 14.48 -21.92
N LEU A 653 -17.25 15.57 -22.58
CA LEU A 653 -17.86 16.89 -22.42
C LEU A 653 -19.38 16.86 -22.67
N ILE A 654 -19.82 16.05 -23.65
CA ILE A 654 -21.24 15.86 -23.94
C ILE A 654 -21.96 15.24 -22.74
N ASN A 655 -21.38 14.24 -22.10
CA ASN A 655 -21.96 13.57 -20.94
C ASN A 655 -21.99 14.49 -19.71
N PHE A 656 -20.95 15.30 -19.49
CA PHE A 656 -20.92 16.31 -18.43
C PHE A 656 -22.00 17.37 -18.63
N ILE A 657 -22.16 17.91 -19.84
CA ILE A 657 -23.22 18.86 -20.16
C ILE A 657 -24.60 18.19 -20.04
N ALA A 658 -24.75 16.92 -20.42
CA ALA A 658 -26.01 16.19 -20.26
C ALA A 658 -26.41 16.02 -18.78
N ALA A 659 -25.41 15.83 -17.90
CA ALA A 659 -25.62 15.57 -16.48
C ALA A 659 -25.84 16.85 -15.67
N TYR A 660 -25.02 17.88 -15.90
CA TYR A 660 -24.99 19.10 -15.08
C TYR A 660 -25.51 20.35 -15.79
N GLY A 661 -25.53 20.37 -17.13
CA GLY A 661 -25.82 21.57 -17.90
C GLY A 661 -27.19 22.19 -17.64
N ILE A 662 -27.23 23.50 -17.46
CA ILE A 662 -28.45 24.29 -17.31
C ILE A 662 -28.77 24.97 -18.64
N HIS A 663 -29.57 24.30 -19.47
CA HIS A 663 -29.93 24.76 -20.81
C HIS A 663 -31.39 24.42 -21.15
N PRO A 664 -32.13 25.27 -21.89
CA PRO A 664 -33.54 25.00 -22.24
C PRO A 664 -33.80 23.67 -22.97
N LEU A 665 -32.82 23.16 -23.73
CA LEU A 665 -32.92 21.83 -24.36
C LEU A 665 -32.81 20.69 -23.34
N LEU A 666 -31.97 20.86 -22.31
CA LEU A 666 -31.78 19.88 -21.24
C LEU A 666 -32.95 19.88 -20.25
N ASP A 667 -33.57 21.04 -20.00
CA ASP A 667 -34.79 21.17 -19.19
C ASP A 667 -35.98 20.39 -19.78
N ALA A 668 -36.00 20.23 -21.11
CA ALA A 668 -37.06 19.51 -21.82
C ALA A 668 -36.84 17.99 -21.85
N ALA A 669 -35.63 17.53 -21.53
CA ALA A 669 -35.23 16.13 -21.57
C ALA A 669 -35.41 15.45 -20.20
N THR A 670 -36.13 14.33 -20.18
CA THR A 670 -36.46 13.61 -18.94
C THR A 670 -35.71 12.29 -18.79
N MET A 671 -35.25 11.72 -19.89
CA MET A 671 -34.52 10.44 -19.93
C MET A 671 -33.04 10.68 -20.24
N THR A 672 -32.15 9.78 -19.82
CA THR A 672 -30.71 9.87 -20.04
C THR A 672 -30.35 9.98 -21.52
N ALA A 673 -30.99 9.20 -22.38
CA ALA A 673 -30.80 9.27 -23.83
C ALA A 673 -31.20 10.63 -24.42
N GLU A 674 -32.32 11.21 -23.95
CA GLU A 674 -32.80 12.53 -24.39
C GLU A 674 -31.84 13.65 -23.92
N LYS A 675 -31.30 13.53 -22.70
CA LYS A 675 -30.31 14.46 -22.16
C LYS A 675 -29.01 14.43 -22.96
N ARG A 676 -28.51 13.24 -23.29
CA ARG A 676 -27.32 13.07 -24.14
C ARG A 676 -27.57 13.65 -25.53
N ALA A 677 -28.72 13.38 -26.13
CA ALA A 677 -29.11 13.96 -27.42
C ALA A 677 -29.12 15.49 -27.41
N ALA A 678 -29.72 16.09 -26.38
CA ALA A 678 -29.74 17.54 -26.21
C ALA A 678 -28.34 18.12 -26.02
N ALA A 679 -27.47 17.47 -25.24
CA ALA A 679 -26.08 17.89 -25.06
C ALA A 679 -25.27 17.76 -26.35
N THR A 680 -25.45 16.68 -27.13
CA THR A 680 -24.85 16.52 -28.46
C THR A 680 -25.25 17.67 -29.39
N ALA A 681 -26.52 18.07 -29.39
CA ALA A 681 -26.99 19.20 -30.17
C ALA A 681 -26.34 20.53 -29.74
N ILE A 682 -26.11 20.72 -28.44
CA ILE A 682 -25.41 21.90 -27.89
C ILE A 682 -23.93 21.93 -28.31
N VAL A 683 -23.23 20.81 -28.16
CA VAL A 683 -21.77 20.72 -28.36
C VAL A 683 -21.38 20.66 -29.83
N GLU A 684 -22.09 19.86 -30.63
CA GLU A 684 -21.70 19.53 -32.00
C GLU A 684 -22.59 20.22 -33.05
N GLY A 685 -23.76 20.75 -32.65
CA GLY A 685 -24.67 21.41 -33.57
C GLY A 685 -25.37 20.45 -34.54
N ARG A 686 -25.71 19.23 -34.11
CA ARG A 686 -26.43 18.23 -34.92
C ARG A 686 -27.51 17.50 -34.11
N ASP A 687 -28.52 16.96 -34.79
CA ASP A 687 -29.48 16.02 -34.19
C ASP A 687 -28.76 14.68 -33.89
N ASP A 688 -29.26 13.94 -32.90
CA ASP A 688 -28.71 12.69 -32.36
C ASP A 688 -29.07 11.44 -33.18
N ASP A 689 -29.81 11.59 -34.27
CA ASP A 689 -30.24 10.49 -35.14
C ASP A 689 -29.18 10.20 -36.24
N PRO A 690 -28.51 9.03 -36.20
CA PRO A 690 -27.46 8.68 -37.16
C PRO A 690 -27.97 8.49 -38.60
N ASP A 691 -29.29 8.43 -38.81
CA ASP A 691 -29.93 8.29 -40.12
C ASP A 691 -30.47 9.62 -40.69
N THR A 692 -30.41 10.73 -39.94
CA THR A 692 -30.78 12.05 -40.48
C THR A 692 -29.60 12.65 -41.26
N PRO A 693 -29.79 13.11 -42.51
CA PRO A 693 -28.73 13.81 -43.24
C PRO A 693 -28.28 15.05 -42.46
N GLU A 694 -26.96 15.26 -42.34
CA GLU A 694 -26.36 16.46 -41.72
C GLU A 694 -27.14 17.71 -42.11
N ASN A 695 -27.78 18.35 -41.13
CA ASN A 695 -28.37 19.65 -41.35
C ASN A 695 -27.24 20.69 -41.30
N GLU A 696 -26.68 21.05 -42.46
CA GLU A 696 -25.63 22.08 -42.62
C GLU A 696 -26.00 23.49 -42.06
N SER A 697 -27.16 23.65 -41.41
CA SER A 697 -27.62 24.88 -40.77
C SER A 697 -27.78 24.82 -39.24
N ALA A 698 -27.50 23.68 -38.60
CA ALA A 698 -27.34 23.60 -37.16
C ALA A 698 -25.86 23.81 -36.80
N ALA A 699 -25.61 24.59 -35.75
CA ALA A 699 -24.27 24.97 -35.30
C ALA A 699 -24.19 24.79 -33.77
N PRO A 700 -23.01 24.46 -33.21
CA PRO A 700 -22.81 24.42 -31.77
C PRO A 700 -23.30 25.70 -31.09
N ASP A 701 -23.87 25.58 -29.90
CA ASP A 701 -24.23 26.74 -29.08
C ASP A 701 -22.99 27.33 -28.41
N THR A 702 -22.24 28.11 -29.18
CA THR A 702 -21.00 28.73 -28.72
C THR A 702 -21.23 29.74 -27.60
N ASP A 703 -22.44 30.31 -27.47
CA ASP A 703 -22.75 31.24 -26.38
C ASP A 703 -22.88 30.48 -25.05
N PHE A 704 -23.55 29.32 -25.04
CA PHE A 704 -23.56 28.43 -23.87
C PHE A 704 -22.15 27.93 -23.52
N LEU A 705 -21.42 27.40 -24.51
CA LEU A 705 -20.11 26.77 -24.28
C LEU A 705 -19.05 27.74 -23.77
N ASN A 706 -19.09 29.00 -24.18
CA ASN A 706 -18.10 30.02 -23.77
C ASN A 706 -18.63 30.94 -22.66
N GLY A 707 -19.85 30.72 -22.14
CA GLY A 707 -20.47 31.64 -21.19
C GLY A 707 -20.62 33.05 -21.74
N THR A 708 -21.00 33.19 -23.01
CA THR A 708 -21.20 34.50 -23.68
C THR A 708 -22.66 34.73 -24.03
N GLY A 709 -22.95 35.88 -24.65
CA GLY A 709 -24.31 36.19 -25.14
C GLY A 709 -25.35 36.17 -24.01
N ASP A 710 -26.39 35.34 -24.19
CA ASP A 710 -27.48 35.17 -23.21
C ASP A 710 -27.05 34.44 -21.93
N PHE A 711 -25.86 33.81 -21.93
CA PHE A 711 -25.29 33.06 -20.80
C PHE A 711 -24.21 33.83 -20.01
N ALA A 712 -23.80 35.04 -20.44
CA ALA A 712 -22.72 35.81 -19.82
C ALA A 712 -22.89 36.21 -18.34
N ALA A 713 -24.07 35.98 -17.77
CA ALA A 713 -24.35 36.20 -16.34
C ALA A 713 -25.36 35.17 -15.81
N ARG A 714 -25.42 33.99 -16.45
CA ARG A 714 -26.29 32.89 -16.04
C ARG A 714 -25.42 31.71 -15.64
N GLU A 715 -25.82 31.05 -14.57
CA GLU A 715 -25.27 29.74 -14.24
C GLU A 715 -25.56 28.77 -15.40
N THR A 716 -24.55 27.99 -15.76
CA THR A 716 -24.61 27.03 -16.85
C THR A 716 -24.51 25.58 -16.37
N GLY A 717 -24.34 25.37 -15.06
CA GLY A 717 -24.20 24.07 -14.41
C GLY A 717 -22.74 23.63 -14.24
N LEU A 718 -21.78 24.40 -14.76
CA LEU A 718 -20.35 24.06 -14.65
C LEU A 718 -19.88 24.07 -13.18
N ASP A 719 -20.37 25.02 -12.40
CA ASP A 719 -20.02 25.16 -10.99
C ASP A 719 -20.66 24.07 -10.10
N ASP A 720 -21.53 23.23 -10.65
CA ASP A 720 -22.20 22.14 -9.92
C ASP A 720 -21.50 20.78 -10.06
N ILE A 721 -20.44 20.66 -10.88
CA ILE A 721 -19.71 19.40 -11.07
C ILE A 721 -19.12 18.92 -9.73
N ASP A 722 -19.52 17.75 -9.26
CA ASP A 722 -18.99 17.16 -8.02
C ASP A 722 -17.47 16.92 -8.12
N LEU A 723 -16.73 17.20 -7.02
CA LEU A 723 -15.27 17.09 -7.00
C LEU A 723 -14.79 15.70 -7.45
N TRP A 724 -15.44 14.62 -6.99
CA TRP A 724 -15.00 13.25 -7.30
C TRP A 724 -14.95 12.98 -8.81
N ILE A 725 -16.08 13.15 -9.51
CA ILE A 725 -16.15 12.84 -10.94
C ILE A 725 -15.48 13.90 -11.81
N GLY A 726 -15.50 15.16 -11.36
CA GLY A 726 -14.83 16.25 -12.06
C GLY A 726 -13.30 16.11 -12.01
N GLY A 727 -12.76 15.77 -10.84
CA GLY A 727 -11.31 15.57 -10.64
C GLY A 727 -10.78 14.30 -11.31
N LEU A 728 -11.55 13.20 -11.31
CA LEU A 728 -11.23 12.00 -12.11
C LEU A 728 -11.10 12.30 -13.60
N ALA A 729 -11.94 13.19 -14.12
CA ALA A 729 -11.93 13.56 -15.53
C ALA A 729 -10.80 14.52 -15.90
N GLU A 730 -10.14 15.21 -14.96
CA GLU A 730 -9.07 16.15 -15.28
C GLU A 730 -7.88 15.44 -15.93
N LYS A 731 -7.28 16.06 -16.95
CA LYS A 731 -6.03 15.56 -17.56
C LYS A 731 -4.90 15.57 -16.52
N PRO A 732 -4.06 14.53 -16.49
CA PRO A 732 -2.83 14.57 -15.72
C PRO A 732 -1.95 15.76 -16.12
N LEU A 733 -1.18 16.25 -15.15
CA LEU A 733 -0.18 17.29 -15.40
C LEU A 733 0.96 16.75 -16.26
N ALA A 734 1.58 17.62 -17.06
CA ALA A 734 2.74 17.26 -17.87
C ALA A 734 3.99 16.91 -17.05
N SER A 735 3.94 17.09 -15.72
CA SER A 735 5.01 16.77 -14.76
C SER A 735 5.13 15.27 -14.44
N GLY A 736 4.29 14.40 -15.04
CA GLY A 736 4.46 12.95 -15.00
C GLY A 736 3.63 12.19 -13.97
N GLY A 737 2.80 12.85 -13.15
CA GLY A 737 1.87 12.19 -12.23
C GLY A 737 0.64 11.57 -12.92
N LEU A 738 -0.09 10.71 -12.20
CA LEU A 738 -1.31 10.04 -12.72
C LEU A 738 -2.59 10.86 -12.55
N LEU A 739 -2.58 11.89 -11.69
CA LEU A 739 -3.74 12.66 -11.30
C LEU A 739 -3.80 14.02 -12.01
N GLY A 740 -5.02 14.52 -12.26
CA GLY A 740 -5.24 15.89 -12.70
C GLY A 740 -4.98 16.92 -11.59
N SER A 741 -4.82 18.19 -11.98
CA SER A 741 -4.33 19.27 -11.09
C SER A 741 -5.02 19.37 -9.73
N THR A 742 -6.35 19.23 -9.65
CA THR A 742 -7.09 19.41 -8.40
C THR A 742 -6.90 18.23 -7.45
N PHE A 743 -7.02 17.00 -7.98
CA PHE A 743 -6.78 15.78 -7.21
C PHE A 743 -5.31 15.70 -6.78
N ASN A 744 -4.41 16.08 -7.68
CA ASN A 744 -2.99 16.12 -7.37
C ASN A 744 -2.69 17.00 -6.18
N PHE A 745 -3.20 18.24 -6.16
CA PHE A 745 -2.96 19.16 -5.06
C PHE A 745 -3.40 18.58 -3.70
N VAL A 746 -4.57 17.95 -3.63
CA VAL A 746 -5.07 17.32 -2.40
C VAL A 746 -4.23 16.11 -2.02
N PHE A 747 -3.89 15.25 -2.99
CA PHE A 747 -3.10 14.04 -2.76
C PHE A 747 -1.68 14.36 -2.28
N GLU A 748 -0.96 15.19 -3.03
CA GLU A 748 0.41 15.63 -2.74
C GLU A 748 0.49 16.31 -1.37
N THR A 749 -0.40 17.28 -1.10
CA THR A 749 -0.48 17.96 0.21
C THR A 749 -0.68 16.96 1.35
N GLN A 750 -1.56 15.96 1.16
CA GLN A 750 -1.81 14.95 2.19
C GLN A 750 -0.60 14.04 2.40
N MET A 751 0.03 13.55 1.31
CA MET A 751 1.18 12.65 1.39
C MET A 751 2.38 13.34 2.06
N GLU A 752 2.67 14.59 1.69
CA GLU A 752 3.73 15.38 2.32
C GLU A 752 3.45 15.66 3.80
N SER A 753 2.18 15.89 4.15
CA SER A 753 1.78 16.05 5.55
C SER A 753 1.96 14.77 6.35
N LEU A 754 1.67 13.60 5.77
CA LEU A 754 1.90 12.29 6.40
C LEU A 754 3.39 11.99 6.57
N GLN A 755 4.21 12.39 5.61
CA GLN A 755 5.66 12.22 5.62
C GLN A 755 6.32 13.12 6.67
N SER A 756 6.05 14.42 6.60
CA SER A 756 6.72 15.43 7.42
C SER A 756 6.07 15.63 8.79
N GLY A 757 4.80 15.24 8.96
CA GLY A 757 4.06 15.31 10.23
C GLY A 757 4.12 14.05 11.09
N ASP A 758 4.76 12.97 10.62
CA ASP A 758 4.96 11.74 11.40
C ASP A 758 6.30 11.76 12.12
N ARG A 759 6.28 11.87 13.45
CA ARG A 759 7.51 11.83 14.28
C ARG A 759 8.21 10.49 14.17
N PHE A 760 7.48 9.45 13.75
CA PHE A 760 7.98 8.09 13.63
C PHE A 760 8.24 7.68 12.18
N TYR A 761 8.38 8.64 11.25
CA TYR A 761 8.73 8.39 9.86
C TYR A 761 10.09 7.68 9.72
N TYR A 762 10.12 6.63 8.88
CA TYR A 762 11.20 5.64 8.85
C TYR A 762 12.61 6.23 8.66
N LEU A 763 12.80 7.19 7.75
CA LEU A 763 14.12 7.80 7.50
C LEU A 763 14.71 8.43 8.76
N SER A 764 13.97 9.35 9.39
CA SER A 764 14.42 9.98 10.65
C SER A 764 14.55 8.98 11.80
N ARG A 765 13.74 7.93 11.80
CA ARG A 765 13.67 6.96 12.88
C ARG A 765 14.77 5.91 12.81
N LEU A 766 15.25 5.58 11.62
CA LEU A 766 16.25 4.55 11.36
C LEU A 766 17.60 5.10 10.90
N GLU A 767 17.74 6.41 10.79
CA GLU A 767 19.02 7.08 10.54
C GLU A 767 20.11 6.46 11.42
N GLY A 768 21.19 5.96 10.80
CA GLY A 768 22.28 5.35 11.54
C GLY A 768 22.19 3.86 11.81
N THR A 769 21.26 3.12 11.20
CA THR A 769 21.05 1.69 11.49
C THR A 769 21.24 0.82 10.25
N ASN A 770 21.77 -0.39 10.41
CA ASN A 770 21.74 -1.41 9.35
C ASN A 770 20.31 -1.64 8.87
N PHE A 771 19.32 -1.56 9.77
CA PHE A 771 17.93 -1.71 9.37
C PHE A 771 17.51 -0.71 8.27
N LEU A 772 18.00 0.54 8.27
CA LEU A 772 17.75 1.46 7.15
C LEU A 772 18.34 0.93 5.84
N THR A 773 19.62 0.55 5.82
CA THR A 773 20.28 -0.06 4.65
C THR A 773 19.51 -1.27 4.12
N GLN A 774 19.01 -2.12 5.02
CA GLN A 774 18.22 -3.29 4.65
C GLN A 774 16.86 -2.91 4.03
N LEU A 775 16.28 -1.77 4.40
CA LEU A 775 15.05 -1.27 3.78
C LEU A 775 15.31 -0.78 2.35
N GLU A 776 16.33 0.06 2.16
CA GLU A 776 16.71 0.59 0.83
C GLU A 776 17.03 -0.56 -0.15
N GLY A 777 17.65 -1.62 0.34
CA GLY A 777 17.92 -2.81 -0.45
C GLY A 777 16.71 -3.71 -0.75
N THR A 778 15.52 -3.46 -0.19
CA THR A 778 14.37 -4.39 -0.29
C THR A 778 13.20 -3.81 -1.07
N SER A 779 12.71 -4.57 -2.06
CA SER A 779 11.51 -4.21 -2.83
C SER A 779 10.19 -4.72 -2.23
N PHE A 780 9.06 -4.13 -2.63
CA PHE A 780 7.75 -4.68 -2.28
C PHE A 780 7.56 -6.11 -2.84
N SER A 781 8.09 -6.37 -4.03
CA SER A 781 8.04 -7.70 -4.65
C SER A 781 8.66 -8.78 -3.77
N GLU A 782 9.81 -8.53 -3.16
CA GLU A 782 10.44 -9.50 -2.25
C GLU A 782 9.61 -9.73 -1.00
N LEU A 783 9.01 -8.68 -0.44
CA LEU A 783 8.10 -8.81 0.70
C LEU A 783 6.89 -9.67 0.34
N VAL A 784 6.32 -9.50 -0.85
CA VAL A 784 5.21 -10.34 -1.33
C VAL A 784 5.67 -11.78 -1.58
N MET A 785 6.79 -11.99 -2.27
CA MET A 785 7.32 -13.32 -2.61
C MET A 785 7.60 -14.15 -1.35
N ARG A 786 8.32 -13.59 -0.37
CA ARG A 786 8.71 -14.33 0.84
C ARG A 786 7.54 -14.68 1.77
N ASN A 787 6.43 -13.94 1.68
CA ASN A 787 5.25 -14.15 2.53
C ASN A 787 4.11 -14.92 1.84
N THR A 788 4.18 -15.14 0.52
CA THR A 788 3.13 -15.87 -0.22
C THR A 788 3.64 -17.15 -0.87
N GLY A 789 4.92 -17.19 -1.25
CA GLY A 789 5.50 -18.23 -2.10
C GLY A 789 5.34 -17.96 -3.60
N ALA A 790 4.93 -16.75 -4.01
CA ALA A 790 5.17 -16.26 -5.37
C ALA A 790 6.68 -16.17 -5.64
N LYS A 791 7.06 -16.22 -6.91
CA LYS A 791 8.46 -16.18 -7.37
C LYS A 791 8.58 -15.30 -8.61
N HIS A 792 9.75 -14.70 -8.79
CA HIS A 792 10.14 -13.91 -9.96
C HIS A 792 9.06 -12.90 -10.40
N LEU A 793 8.62 -12.09 -9.43
CA LEU A 793 7.81 -10.91 -9.72
C LEU A 793 8.71 -9.80 -10.30
N PRO A 794 8.17 -8.84 -11.08
CA PRO A 794 8.93 -7.65 -11.47
C PRO A 794 9.40 -6.88 -10.23
N PHE A 795 10.57 -6.23 -10.26
CA PHE A 795 11.11 -5.48 -9.10
C PHE A 795 10.10 -4.43 -8.62
N ASP A 796 9.62 -3.59 -9.53
CA ASP A 796 8.37 -2.85 -9.34
C ASP A 796 7.19 -3.81 -9.50
N VAL A 797 6.69 -4.29 -8.35
CA VAL A 797 5.54 -5.21 -8.28
C VAL A 797 4.27 -4.65 -8.91
N PHE A 798 4.19 -3.32 -9.12
CA PHE A 798 3.03 -2.67 -9.70
C PHE A 798 3.08 -2.61 -11.22
N SER A 799 4.23 -2.85 -11.84
CA SER A 799 4.36 -2.82 -13.30
C SER A 799 3.97 -4.15 -13.93
N VAL A 800 3.53 -4.10 -15.20
CA VAL A 800 3.23 -5.30 -16.00
C VAL A 800 4.40 -5.58 -16.94
N PRO A 801 5.19 -6.65 -16.70
CA PRO A 801 6.22 -7.05 -17.66
C PRO A 801 5.58 -7.62 -18.93
N ALA A 802 6.27 -7.47 -20.06
CA ALA A 802 5.84 -8.04 -21.33
C ALA A 802 5.93 -9.57 -21.33
N ASP A 803 6.99 -10.12 -20.73
CA ASP A 803 7.26 -11.54 -20.62
C ASP A 803 7.99 -11.86 -19.29
N THR A 804 7.73 -13.05 -18.74
CA THR A 804 8.50 -13.64 -17.62
C THR A 804 9.24 -14.86 -18.17
N ILE A 805 10.57 -14.83 -18.12
CA ILE A 805 11.45 -15.81 -18.76
C ILE A 805 12.27 -16.53 -17.68
N GLU A 806 12.06 -17.83 -17.56
CA GLU A 806 12.73 -18.66 -16.57
C GLU A 806 13.97 -19.34 -17.17
N ALA A 807 15.15 -19.06 -16.63
CA ALA A 807 16.40 -19.68 -17.06
C ALA A 807 16.32 -21.21 -16.98
N GLY A 808 15.68 -21.74 -15.93
CA GLY A 808 15.45 -23.17 -15.71
C GLY A 808 14.35 -23.80 -16.57
N ASP A 809 13.46 -23.02 -17.19
CA ASP A 809 12.32 -23.54 -17.96
C ASP A 809 12.13 -22.84 -19.32
N PRO A 810 12.66 -23.42 -20.42
CA PRO A 810 12.47 -22.91 -21.78
C PRO A 810 11.01 -22.88 -22.27
N SER A 811 10.05 -23.43 -21.53
CA SER A 811 8.63 -23.35 -21.88
C SER A 811 8.04 -21.94 -21.66
N THR A 812 8.72 -21.13 -20.86
CA THR A 812 8.37 -19.73 -20.57
C THR A 812 8.84 -18.74 -21.65
N ASP A 813 9.70 -19.19 -22.59
CA ASP A 813 10.17 -18.33 -23.68
C ASP A 813 8.98 -17.82 -24.53
N PRO A 814 8.92 -16.52 -24.89
CA PRO A 814 7.79 -15.94 -25.62
C PRO A 814 7.48 -16.66 -26.94
N ALA A 815 6.21 -17.04 -27.12
CA ALA A 815 5.77 -17.76 -28.31
C ALA A 815 5.66 -16.85 -29.55
N GLY A 816 6.45 -17.13 -30.60
CA GLY A 816 6.15 -16.67 -31.96
C GLY A 816 6.78 -15.35 -32.45
N GLY A 817 7.71 -14.73 -31.72
CA GLY A 817 8.45 -13.53 -32.16
C GLY A 817 9.97 -13.74 -32.28
N SER A 818 10.48 -13.90 -33.52
CA SER A 818 11.87 -13.68 -33.97
C SER A 818 13.09 -14.24 -33.20
N GLY A 819 12.98 -15.14 -32.22
CA GLY A 819 14.17 -15.67 -31.54
C GLY A 819 14.91 -14.61 -30.70
N LYS A 820 14.13 -13.76 -30.02
CA LYS A 820 14.64 -12.75 -29.07
C LYS A 820 15.30 -13.40 -27.85
N VAL A 821 14.78 -14.54 -27.39
CA VAL A 821 15.46 -15.35 -26.37
C VAL A 821 16.48 -16.27 -27.04
N VAL A 822 17.75 -16.13 -26.66
CA VAL A 822 18.87 -16.92 -27.15
C VAL A 822 19.49 -17.68 -25.99
N ARG A 823 19.35 -19.01 -26.03
CA ARG A 823 19.98 -19.92 -25.08
C ARG A 823 21.25 -20.52 -25.69
N SER A 824 22.41 -19.96 -25.38
CA SER A 824 23.68 -20.31 -26.02
C SER A 824 24.87 -20.17 -25.10
N ALA A 825 25.78 -21.16 -25.13
CA ALA A 825 27.03 -21.15 -24.37
C ALA A 825 26.88 -20.97 -22.85
N GLY A 826 25.73 -21.34 -22.27
CA GLY A 826 25.42 -21.15 -20.85
C GLY A 826 24.50 -19.96 -20.60
N TRP A 827 24.50 -18.98 -21.51
CA TRP A 827 23.67 -17.79 -21.41
C TRP A 827 22.21 -18.04 -21.78
N VAL A 828 21.31 -17.37 -21.05
CA VAL A 828 19.94 -17.06 -21.44
C VAL A 828 19.88 -15.57 -21.69
N SER A 829 19.74 -15.15 -22.95
CA SER A 829 19.77 -13.74 -23.32
C SER A 829 18.46 -13.31 -23.97
N TYR A 830 17.92 -12.14 -23.62
CA TYR A 830 16.80 -11.49 -24.28
C TYR A 830 17.27 -10.29 -25.10
N ASP A 831 17.01 -10.29 -26.41
CA ASP A 831 17.34 -9.21 -27.35
C ASP A 831 16.04 -8.52 -27.81
N GLY A 832 15.52 -7.63 -26.96
CA GLY A 832 14.28 -6.89 -27.16
C GLY A 832 14.29 -5.52 -26.49
N THR A 833 13.21 -4.76 -26.67
CA THR A 833 13.03 -3.39 -26.16
C THR A 833 11.80 -3.30 -25.25
N ALA A 834 11.38 -4.42 -24.68
CA ALA A 834 10.21 -4.47 -23.82
C ALA A 834 10.67 -4.98 -22.47
N HIS A 835 10.13 -4.40 -21.40
CA HIS A 835 10.37 -4.79 -20.01
C HIS A 835 10.08 -6.27 -19.80
N VAL A 836 11.05 -7.04 -19.33
CA VAL A 836 10.91 -8.46 -19.02
C VAL A 836 11.37 -8.76 -17.60
N VAL A 837 10.83 -9.84 -17.04
CA VAL A 837 11.40 -10.46 -15.85
C VAL A 837 12.17 -11.70 -16.28
N MET A 838 13.41 -11.84 -15.85
CA MET A 838 14.23 -13.02 -16.07
C MET A 838 14.58 -13.68 -14.74
N GLY A 839 14.09 -14.90 -14.52
CA GLY A 839 14.27 -15.67 -13.29
C GLY A 839 15.38 -16.72 -13.41
N GLY A 840 16.26 -16.77 -12.42
CA GLY A 840 17.36 -17.72 -12.28
C GLY A 840 16.94 -19.05 -11.68
N THR A 841 17.91 -19.76 -11.12
CA THR A 841 17.75 -21.07 -10.48
C THR A 841 18.65 -21.17 -9.26
N GLU A 842 18.63 -22.32 -8.60
CA GLU A 842 19.49 -22.61 -7.44
C GLU A 842 20.92 -23.04 -7.83
N ARG A 843 21.40 -22.60 -9.00
CA ARG A 843 22.68 -22.97 -9.61
C ARG A 843 23.22 -21.76 -10.35
N ASP A 844 24.53 -21.78 -10.56
CA ASP A 844 25.23 -20.81 -11.40
C ASP A 844 24.54 -20.61 -12.77
N ASP A 845 23.92 -19.45 -12.94
CA ASP A 845 23.21 -18.99 -14.11
C ASP A 845 23.93 -17.83 -14.81
N GLN A 846 23.66 -17.66 -16.10
CA GLN A 846 24.21 -16.57 -16.90
C GLN A 846 23.05 -15.93 -17.66
N ILE A 847 22.62 -14.75 -17.22
CA ILE A 847 21.41 -14.10 -17.67
C ILE A 847 21.75 -12.74 -18.28
N ARG A 848 21.18 -12.46 -19.45
CA ARG A 848 21.29 -11.14 -20.08
C ARG A 848 19.95 -10.60 -20.55
N SER A 849 19.62 -9.37 -20.20
CA SER A 849 18.38 -8.72 -20.64
C SER A 849 18.60 -7.74 -21.80
N GLY A 850 17.57 -6.97 -22.15
CA GLY A 850 17.46 -6.15 -23.35
C GLY A 850 17.51 -4.65 -23.04
N ALA A 851 16.83 -3.87 -23.87
CA ALA A 851 16.88 -2.41 -23.85
C ALA A 851 15.65 -1.75 -23.17
N GLY A 852 14.90 -2.48 -22.36
CA GLY A 852 13.82 -1.91 -21.56
C GLY A 852 14.11 -2.16 -20.09
N ASP A 853 13.40 -1.46 -19.21
CA ASP A 853 13.51 -1.59 -17.75
C ASP A 853 13.19 -3.04 -17.32
N ASP A 854 14.21 -3.86 -17.14
CA ASP A 854 14.13 -5.30 -16.96
C ASP A 854 14.43 -5.68 -15.49
N THR A 855 13.89 -6.81 -15.04
CA THR A 855 14.22 -7.38 -13.72
C THR A 855 14.92 -8.72 -13.87
N LEU A 856 16.09 -8.88 -13.26
CA LEU A 856 16.87 -10.11 -13.26
C LEU A 856 17.00 -10.64 -11.83
N TRP A 857 16.57 -11.89 -11.61
CA TRP A 857 16.78 -12.63 -10.36
C TRP A 857 17.82 -13.74 -10.61
N GLY A 858 18.91 -13.78 -9.84
CA GLY A 858 19.88 -14.87 -9.85
C GLY A 858 19.41 -16.10 -9.06
N ASP A 859 18.62 -15.86 -8.00
CA ASP A 859 18.20 -16.84 -6.98
C ASP A 859 19.38 -17.32 -6.13
N GLY A 860 20.17 -18.30 -6.57
CA GLY A 860 21.40 -18.60 -5.85
C GLY A 860 22.29 -19.60 -6.54
N GLY A 861 23.54 -19.71 -6.10
CA GLY A 861 24.63 -20.12 -6.97
C GLY A 861 25.48 -18.91 -7.31
N ASP A 862 26.60 -19.12 -8.00
CA ASP A 862 27.49 -18.01 -8.37
C ASP A 862 27.07 -17.49 -9.76
N ASP A 863 26.22 -16.46 -9.80
CA ASP A 863 25.52 -16.02 -11.00
C ASP A 863 26.25 -14.90 -11.76
N VAL A 864 25.97 -14.80 -13.06
CA VAL A 864 26.40 -13.66 -13.88
C VAL A 864 25.17 -13.00 -14.50
N LEU A 865 24.84 -11.82 -14.00
CA LEU A 865 23.71 -11.00 -14.45
C LEU A 865 24.25 -9.79 -15.22
N VAL A 866 23.74 -9.55 -16.41
CA VAL A 866 24.11 -8.40 -17.24
C VAL A 866 22.84 -7.82 -17.82
N SER A 867 22.46 -6.61 -17.44
CA SER A 867 21.32 -5.97 -18.07
C SER A 867 21.75 -5.26 -19.36
N GLY A 868 20.89 -4.40 -19.92
CA GLY A 868 21.15 -3.79 -21.23
C GLY A 868 21.13 -2.28 -21.17
N VAL A 869 20.04 -1.66 -21.61
CA VAL A 869 19.89 -0.21 -21.42
C VAL A 869 18.49 0.04 -20.89
N GLY A 870 18.30 1.13 -20.16
CA GLY A 870 17.05 1.39 -19.42
C GLY A 870 17.26 1.15 -17.94
N ASP A 871 16.24 1.44 -17.14
CA ASP A 871 16.39 1.45 -15.68
C ASP A 871 16.15 0.01 -15.17
N ASP A 872 17.23 -0.75 -14.98
CA ASP A 872 17.19 -2.18 -14.74
C ASP A 872 17.33 -2.53 -13.24
N ALA A 873 16.77 -3.67 -12.83
CA ALA A 873 16.91 -4.20 -11.48
C ALA A 873 17.57 -5.59 -11.49
N LEU A 874 18.77 -5.71 -10.90
CA LEU A 874 19.55 -6.95 -10.82
C LEU A 874 19.67 -7.39 -9.36
N ILE A 875 19.16 -8.60 -9.06
CA ILE A 875 19.21 -9.19 -7.72
C ILE A 875 19.97 -10.52 -7.81
N GLY A 876 21.17 -10.57 -7.24
CA GLY A 876 22.05 -11.74 -7.23
C GLY A 876 21.45 -12.90 -6.45
N GLY A 877 21.33 -12.75 -5.12
CA GLY A 877 20.72 -13.74 -4.25
C GLY A 877 21.74 -14.41 -3.33
N ASP A 878 21.67 -15.72 -3.16
CA ASP A 878 22.65 -16.45 -2.35
C ASP A 878 23.82 -16.95 -3.23
N GLY A 879 25.05 -16.46 -3.07
CA GLY A 879 26.23 -16.94 -3.82
C GLY A 879 27.22 -15.81 -4.13
N ASP A 880 28.38 -16.12 -4.70
CA ASP A 880 29.33 -15.07 -5.11
C ASP A 880 28.97 -14.57 -6.53
N ASP A 881 28.19 -13.50 -6.63
CA ASP A 881 27.56 -13.04 -7.88
C ASP A 881 28.36 -11.96 -8.62
N ARG A 882 28.12 -11.85 -9.94
CA ARG A 882 28.68 -10.80 -10.80
C ARG A 882 27.59 -10.09 -11.58
N MET A 883 27.45 -8.79 -11.35
CA MET A 883 26.38 -7.96 -11.91
C MET A 883 26.92 -6.74 -12.67
N SER A 884 26.19 -6.33 -13.72
CA SER A 884 26.52 -5.17 -14.57
C SER A 884 25.24 -4.51 -15.09
N GLY A 885 25.00 -3.25 -14.73
CA GLY A 885 23.81 -2.44 -15.12
C GLY A 885 23.90 -1.78 -16.51
N GLU A 886 25.11 -1.39 -16.92
CA GLU A 886 25.41 -0.75 -18.22
C GLU A 886 24.94 0.71 -18.36
N ASP A 887 23.87 1.07 -19.07
CA ASP A 887 23.40 2.48 -19.20
C ASP A 887 21.93 2.58 -18.74
N GLY A 888 21.63 3.38 -17.71
CA GLY A 888 20.30 3.53 -17.10
C GLY A 888 20.44 3.93 -15.63
N ASP A 889 19.36 4.35 -14.97
CA ASP A 889 19.38 4.53 -13.51
C ASP A 889 19.07 3.17 -12.87
N ASP A 890 20.11 2.38 -12.55
CA ASP A 890 19.98 0.95 -12.24
C ASP A 890 19.93 0.65 -10.74
N PHE A 891 19.25 -0.44 -10.36
CA PHE A 891 19.26 -1.03 -9.02
C PHE A 891 20.02 -2.36 -9.01
N LEU A 892 21.12 -2.44 -8.26
CA LEU A 892 21.91 -3.67 -8.11
C LEU A 892 21.96 -4.12 -6.65
N ARG A 893 21.62 -5.39 -6.40
CA ARG A 893 21.65 -5.99 -5.06
C ARG A 893 22.38 -7.33 -5.03
N GLY A 894 23.46 -7.42 -4.27
CA GLY A 894 24.26 -8.66 -4.11
C GLY A 894 23.54 -9.70 -3.26
N ALA A 895 23.11 -9.28 -2.07
CA ALA A 895 22.45 -10.09 -1.04
C ALA A 895 23.40 -10.92 -0.17
N GLY A 896 23.71 -12.17 -0.50
CA GLY A 896 24.52 -13.01 0.39
C GLY A 896 25.68 -13.67 -0.33
N GLY A 897 26.91 -13.20 -0.12
CA GLY A 897 28.07 -13.72 -0.84
C GLY A 897 29.24 -12.77 -0.84
N ASN A 898 30.19 -12.92 -1.78
CA ASN A 898 31.18 -11.88 -2.05
C ASN A 898 30.96 -11.43 -3.50
N ASP A 899 30.20 -10.36 -3.65
CA ASP A 899 29.63 -9.97 -4.93
C ASP A 899 30.50 -8.96 -5.66
N SER A 900 30.39 -8.91 -6.98
CA SER A 900 31.04 -7.93 -7.84
C SER A 900 30.00 -7.17 -8.64
N MET A 901 29.83 -5.89 -8.35
CA MET A 901 28.81 -5.03 -8.93
C MET A 901 29.45 -3.87 -9.71
N GLU A 902 28.93 -3.60 -10.91
CA GLU A 902 29.28 -2.45 -11.77
C GLU A 902 27.97 -1.79 -12.21
N GLY A 903 27.65 -0.60 -11.71
CA GLY A 903 26.41 0.12 -12.04
C GLY A 903 26.42 0.51 -13.51
N GLY A 904 27.31 1.44 -13.88
CA GLY A 904 27.58 1.75 -15.27
C GLY A 904 27.48 3.24 -15.54
N ARG A 905 26.48 3.68 -16.30
CA ARG A 905 26.16 5.10 -16.48
C ARG A 905 24.73 5.37 -16.04
N GLY A 906 24.54 6.41 -15.26
CA GLY A 906 23.24 6.78 -14.73
C GLY A 906 23.39 7.11 -13.26
N ALA A 907 22.31 7.45 -12.59
CA ALA A 907 22.29 7.53 -11.13
C ALA A 907 21.90 6.15 -10.59
N ASP A 908 22.90 5.37 -10.18
CA ASP A 908 22.70 3.97 -9.78
C ASP A 908 22.56 3.82 -8.26
N LEU A 909 21.75 2.85 -7.83
CA LEU A 909 21.65 2.40 -6.44
C LEU A 909 22.24 0.98 -6.30
N LEU A 910 23.35 0.85 -5.57
CA LEU A 910 24.05 -0.42 -5.38
C LEU A 910 24.08 -0.84 -3.90
N VAL A 911 23.61 -2.06 -3.60
CA VAL A 911 23.47 -2.57 -2.23
C VAL A 911 24.12 -3.95 -2.09
N GLY A 912 25.24 -4.04 -1.37
CA GLY A 912 26.01 -5.29 -1.18
C GLY A 912 25.33 -6.28 -0.24
N LEU A 913 25.06 -5.82 1.00
CA LEU A 913 24.47 -6.59 2.11
C LEU A 913 25.46 -7.59 2.77
N GLU A 914 25.17 -8.89 2.82
CA GLU A 914 26.04 -9.84 3.54
C GLU A 914 27.28 -10.20 2.71
N GLY A 915 28.46 -9.77 3.15
CA GLY A 915 29.74 -10.37 2.80
C GLY A 915 30.79 -9.37 2.30
N ARG A 916 31.75 -9.78 1.46
CA ARG A 916 32.88 -8.89 1.12
C ARG A 916 32.80 -8.48 -0.34
N ASP A 917 32.12 -7.39 -0.56
CA ASP A 917 31.67 -6.98 -1.87
C ASP A 917 32.67 -6.05 -2.55
N HIS A 918 32.68 -6.11 -3.87
CA HIS A 918 33.39 -5.20 -4.73
C HIS A 918 32.38 -4.41 -5.55
N VAL A 919 32.22 -3.15 -5.17
CA VAL A 919 31.28 -2.24 -5.81
C VAL A 919 32.05 -1.20 -6.60
N ARG A 920 31.66 -1.05 -7.85
CA ARG A 920 32.01 0.08 -8.71
C ARG A 920 30.69 0.74 -9.11
N ALA A 921 30.49 1.99 -8.73
CA ALA A 921 29.26 2.71 -8.98
C ALA A 921 29.16 3.06 -10.48
N GLY A 922 29.92 4.06 -10.95
CA GLY A 922 29.98 4.29 -12.39
C GLY A 922 30.26 5.72 -12.80
N ASP A 923 29.65 6.13 -13.92
CA ASP A 923 29.51 7.52 -14.33
C ASP A 923 28.10 8.01 -13.94
N GLY A 924 27.99 8.96 -13.00
CA GLY A 924 26.72 9.57 -12.58
C GLY A 924 26.68 9.76 -11.07
N ASP A 925 25.64 10.41 -10.55
CA ASP A 925 25.56 10.69 -9.12
C ASP A 925 24.95 9.45 -8.44
N ASP A 926 25.82 8.58 -7.89
CA ASP A 926 25.44 7.23 -7.44
C ASP A 926 25.27 7.12 -5.91
N GLU A 927 24.48 6.13 -5.46
CA GLU A 927 24.33 5.76 -4.05
C GLU A 927 24.77 4.32 -3.81
N VAL A 928 25.68 4.11 -2.85
CA VAL A 928 26.22 2.78 -2.52
C VAL A 928 26.11 2.48 -1.03
N PHE A 929 25.58 1.29 -0.73
CA PHE A 929 25.60 0.67 0.59
C PHE A 929 26.44 -0.62 0.55
N GLY A 930 27.58 -0.64 1.25
CA GLY A 930 28.46 -1.81 1.35
C GLY A 930 27.75 -2.97 2.05
N GLY A 931 27.37 -2.76 3.31
CA GLY A 931 26.59 -3.71 4.09
C GLY A 931 27.37 -4.27 5.27
N LEU A 932 27.35 -5.58 5.44
CA LEU A 932 28.04 -6.29 6.51
C LEU A 932 29.34 -6.89 6.01
N ASP A 933 30.35 -6.98 6.88
CA ASP A 933 31.70 -7.44 6.56
C ASP A 933 32.50 -6.38 5.79
N ASN A 934 33.62 -6.73 5.16
CA ASN A 934 34.61 -5.73 4.71
C ASN A 934 34.55 -5.49 3.20
N ASP A 935 34.11 -4.31 2.81
CA ASP A 935 33.78 -3.98 1.43
C ASP A 935 34.81 -3.09 0.73
N ARG A 936 34.74 -3.12 -0.61
CA ARG A 936 35.54 -2.28 -1.49
C ARG A 936 34.63 -1.50 -2.43
N ILE A 937 34.50 -0.21 -2.19
CA ILE A 937 33.61 0.69 -2.94
C ILE A 937 34.42 1.70 -3.76
N ASP A 938 34.11 1.84 -5.05
CA ASP A 938 34.67 2.83 -5.96
C ASP A 938 33.55 3.62 -6.67
N GLY A 939 33.37 4.89 -6.32
CA GLY A 939 32.33 5.76 -6.91
C GLY A 939 32.64 6.19 -8.36
N ASP A 940 33.92 6.17 -8.74
CA ASP A 940 34.40 6.56 -10.06
C ASP A 940 34.11 8.03 -10.47
N SER A 941 32.98 8.42 -11.05
CA SER A 941 32.73 9.84 -11.37
C SER A 941 31.28 10.27 -11.20
N GLY A 942 31.08 11.44 -10.62
CA GLY A 942 29.77 11.91 -10.16
C GLY A 942 29.91 12.47 -8.76
N ASP A 943 28.89 13.15 -8.26
CA ASP A 943 28.83 13.52 -6.85
C ASP A 943 28.15 12.36 -6.09
N ASP A 944 28.96 11.41 -5.57
CA ASP A 944 28.47 10.12 -5.04
C ASP A 944 28.20 10.11 -3.53
N ASP A 945 27.22 9.32 -3.08
CA ASP A 945 26.95 8.98 -1.68
C ASP A 945 27.37 7.52 -1.38
N LEU A 946 28.47 7.34 -0.63
CA LEU A 946 29.10 6.02 -0.44
C LEU A 946 29.18 5.65 1.04
N LEU A 947 28.40 4.66 1.45
CA LEU A 947 28.33 4.13 2.82
C LEU A 947 28.98 2.75 2.89
N GLY A 948 30.00 2.58 3.73
CA GLY A 948 30.64 1.28 4.00
C GLY A 948 29.75 0.36 4.84
N ASN A 949 29.04 0.93 5.80
CA ASN A 949 28.22 0.24 6.80
C ASN A 949 29.07 -0.58 7.80
N GLU A 950 28.69 -1.80 8.16
CA GLU A 950 29.40 -2.59 9.20
C GLU A 950 30.64 -3.30 8.64
N GLY A 951 31.84 -2.77 8.86
CA GLY A 951 33.03 -3.40 8.26
C GLY A 951 34.33 -2.70 8.55
N ASP A 952 35.46 -3.31 8.14
CA ASP A 952 36.68 -2.52 7.87
C ASP A 952 36.71 -2.18 6.37
N ASP A 953 36.11 -1.05 5.98
CA ASP A 953 35.81 -0.78 4.58
C ASP A 953 36.91 0.01 3.86
N TRP A 954 36.94 -0.15 2.54
CA TRP A 954 37.78 0.63 1.65
C TRP A 954 36.94 1.35 0.60
N ILE A 955 36.81 2.66 0.79
CA ILE A 955 35.98 3.53 -0.01
C ILE A 955 36.86 4.49 -0.80
N LYS A 956 36.63 4.59 -2.10
CA LYS A 956 37.19 5.61 -2.99
C LYS A 956 35.98 6.31 -3.60
N GLY A 957 35.88 7.63 -3.40
CA GLY A 957 34.89 8.47 -4.08
C GLY A 957 35.20 8.51 -5.57
N GLY A 958 35.76 9.58 -6.08
CA GLY A 958 35.95 9.60 -7.52
C GLY A 958 36.45 10.91 -8.07
N GLU A 959 36.00 11.21 -9.28
CA GLU A 959 35.89 12.57 -9.78
C GLU A 959 34.54 13.17 -9.31
N GLY A 960 34.52 14.06 -8.33
CA GLY A 960 33.25 14.59 -7.83
C GLY A 960 33.38 15.32 -6.51
N ASN A 961 32.26 15.76 -5.94
CA ASN A 961 32.17 16.09 -4.53
C ASN A 961 31.44 14.96 -3.81
N ASP A 962 32.23 14.04 -3.26
CA ASP A 962 31.67 12.78 -2.78
C ASP A 962 31.39 12.86 -1.28
N HIS A 963 30.41 12.08 -0.81
CA HIS A 963 30.16 11.86 0.60
C HIS A 963 30.54 10.41 0.94
N LEU A 964 31.51 10.25 1.86
CA LEU A 964 32.01 8.93 2.25
C LEU A 964 31.76 8.70 3.74
N VAL A 965 30.97 7.68 4.05
CA VAL A 965 30.66 7.27 5.42
C VAL A 965 31.25 5.87 5.64
N GLY A 966 32.10 5.71 6.66
CA GLY A 966 32.62 4.38 7.01
C GLY A 966 31.51 3.50 7.55
N ASP A 967 30.99 3.85 8.72
CA ASP A 967 29.84 3.19 9.36
C ASP A 967 28.45 3.54 8.75
N ASN A 968 27.37 3.08 9.39
CA ASN A 968 25.98 3.52 9.13
C ASN A 968 25.69 5.02 9.33
N GLY A 969 26.70 5.86 9.64
CA GLY A 969 26.49 7.30 9.80
C GLY A 969 25.70 7.73 11.05
N ASN A 970 25.55 6.87 12.06
CA ASN A 970 24.70 7.13 13.22
C ASN A 970 25.07 8.42 13.99
N PRO A 971 24.22 9.46 13.99
CA PRO A 971 24.55 10.74 14.65
C PRO A 971 24.48 10.66 16.18
N PHE A 972 23.88 9.59 16.74
CA PHE A 972 23.66 9.40 18.17
C PHE A 972 24.42 8.19 18.76
N GLY A 973 25.05 7.39 17.91
CA GLY A 973 25.82 6.19 18.25
C GLY A 973 27.28 6.49 18.58
N ALA A 974 27.95 5.55 19.25
CA ALA A 974 29.40 5.49 19.19
C ALA A 974 29.80 4.83 17.86
N PRO A 975 30.89 5.24 17.20
CA PRO A 975 31.42 4.53 16.04
C PRO A 975 31.62 3.06 16.36
N LEU A 976 31.51 2.20 15.36
CA LEU A 976 31.78 0.79 15.53
C LEU A 976 33.28 0.57 15.80
N ALA A 977 33.65 -0.68 16.07
CA ALA A 977 34.98 -1.03 16.57
C ALA A 977 35.84 -1.65 15.45
N ASP A 978 35.97 -0.89 14.38
CA ASP A 978 36.56 -1.20 13.06
C ASP A 978 37.50 -0.07 12.60
N THR A 979 37.91 -0.11 11.35
CA THR A 979 38.84 0.83 10.72
C THR A 979 38.54 1.02 9.24
N ASP A 980 37.83 2.11 8.96
CA ASP A 980 37.46 2.46 7.58
C ASP A 980 38.52 3.30 6.89
N THR A 981 38.60 3.13 5.58
CA THR A 981 39.64 3.71 4.75
C THR A 981 39.09 4.46 3.56
N ALA A 982 39.16 5.80 3.61
CA ALA A 982 38.97 6.62 2.43
C ALA A 982 40.27 6.70 1.60
N ALA A 983 40.19 6.40 0.32
CA ALA A 983 41.32 6.28 -0.59
C ALA A 983 41.32 7.34 -1.70
N PHE A 984 42.45 8.03 -1.84
CA PHE A 984 42.66 9.11 -2.79
C PHE A 984 43.77 8.77 -3.78
N SER A 985 43.48 8.92 -5.07
CA SER A 985 44.37 8.55 -6.17
C SER A 985 45.67 9.37 -6.24
N GLY A 986 45.63 10.62 -5.74
CA GLY A 986 46.75 11.56 -5.78
C GLY A 986 47.71 11.44 -4.59
N ARG A 987 48.72 12.33 -4.55
CA ARG A 987 49.68 12.43 -3.43
C ARG A 987 49.12 13.35 -2.35
N LEU A 988 49.43 13.12 -1.08
CA LEU A 988 48.90 13.95 0.02
C LEU A 988 49.13 15.47 -0.17
N CYS A 989 50.23 15.88 -0.80
CA CYS A 989 50.52 17.31 -1.03
C CYS A 989 49.51 18.01 -1.96
N ASN A 990 48.73 17.25 -2.71
CA ASN A 990 47.70 17.73 -3.63
C ASN A 990 46.38 18.03 -2.91
N TYR A 991 46.18 17.52 -1.70
CA TYR A 991 44.91 17.64 -0.98
C TYR A 991 44.99 18.64 0.17
N THR A 992 43.85 19.23 0.51
CA THR A 992 43.65 20.01 1.73
C THR A 992 42.67 19.25 2.62
N ILE A 993 43.00 19.08 3.89
CA ILE A 993 42.19 18.34 4.86
C ILE A 993 41.71 19.33 5.92
N THR A 994 40.40 19.37 6.15
CA THR A 994 39.73 20.28 7.09
C THR A 994 38.85 19.48 8.04
N HIS A 995 39.08 19.60 9.34
CA HIS A 995 38.16 19.04 10.35
C HIS A 995 37.06 20.05 10.63
N ASN A 996 35.81 19.61 10.48
CA ASN A 996 34.63 20.45 10.67
C ASN A 996 34.14 20.40 12.12
N ALA A 997 33.24 21.33 12.47
CA ALA A 997 32.74 21.45 13.84
C ALA A 997 31.67 20.41 14.18
N ASP A 998 31.03 19.83 13.16
CA ASP A 998 30.02 18.77 13.23
C ASP A 998 30.62 17.36 13.38
N GLY A 999 31.95 17.23 13.30
CA GLY A 999 32.65 15.95 13.42
C GLY A 999 33.08 15.36 12.08
N THR A 1000 32.59 15.89 10.96
CA THR A 1000 33.01 15.46 9.61
C THR A 1000 34.41 15.97 9.25
N LEU A 1001 34.99 15.39 8.22
CA LEU A 1001 36.24 15.80 7.60
C LEU A 1001 36.03 16.17 6.13
N THR A 1002 36.44 17.35 5.70
CA THR A 1002 36.45 17.72 4.28
C THR A 1002 37.84 17.53 3.67
N VAL A 1003 37.93 16.78 2.56
CA VAL A 1003 39.16 16.55 1.78
C VAL A 1003 39.01 17.14 0.38
N THR A 1004 39.75 18.20 0.08
CA THR A 1004 39.67 18.89 -1.23
C THR A 1004 40.90 18.64 -2.08
N ASP A 1005 40.73 18.13 -3.30
CA ASP A 1005 41.79 18.08 -4.31
C ASP A 1005 42.07 19.47 -4.90
N LYS A 1006 43.34 19.91 -4.86
CA LYS A 1006 43.77 21.22 -5.39
C LYS A 1006 44.20 21.17 -6.86
N VAL A 1007 44.39 20.00 -7.43
CA VAL A 1007 45.09 19.83 -8.72
C VAL A 1007 44.49 18.79 -9.66
N GLY A 1008 43.66 17.88 -9.16
CA GLY A 1008 42.93 16.88 -9.95
C GLY A 1008 41.44 17.21 -10.07
N LYS A 1009 40.66 16.15 -10.28
CA LYS A 1009 39.21 16.22 -10.51
C LYS A 1009 38.39 15.56 -9.39
N ASN A 1010 39.05 15.02 -8.36
CA ASN A 1010 38.44 14.46 -7.15
C ASN A 1010 37.88 15.55 -6.24
N GLY A 1011 37.12 16.49 -6.80
CA GLY A 1011 36.60 17.73 -6.19
C GLY A 1011 36.82 17.95 -4.69
N THR A 1012 35.73 17.90 -3.92
CA THR A 1012 35.71 18.19 -2.48
C THR A 1012 34.83 17.19 -1.75
N ASP A 1013 35.47 16.29 -1.04
CA ASP A 1013 34.79 15.14 -0.45
C ASP A 1013 34.51 15.41 1.03
N THR A 1014 33.36 14.97 1.53
CA THR A 1014 32.96 15.04 2.94
C THR A 1014 32.95 13.64 3.53
N LEU A 1015 33.69 13.45 4.63
CA LEU A 1015 33.91 12.15 5.25
C LEU A 1015 33.34 12.12 6.66
N LEU A 1016 32.65 11.03 7.01
CA LEU A 1016 32.13 10.73 8.34
C LEU A 1016 32.56 9.32 8.77
N ASN A 1017 32.93 9.14 10.04
CA ASN A 1017 33.36 7.83 10.59
C ASN A 1017 34.46 7.15 9.75
N ILE A 1018 35.53 7.89 9.38
CA ILE A 1018 36.69 7.35 8.67
C ILE A 1018 37.94 7.46 9.54
N GLU A 1019 38.58 6.33 9.86
CA GLU A 1019 39.76 6.28 10.73
C GLU A 1019 41.06 6.49 9.95
N ARG A 1020 41.08 6.11 8.66
CA ARG A 1020 42.28 6.08 7.82
C ARG A 1020 42.08 6.77 6.48
N LEU A 1021 42.99 7.66 6.13
CA LEU A 1021 43.07 8.23 4.77
C LEU A 1021 44.28 7.66 4.05
N GLN A 1022 44.08 7.06 2.89
CA GLN A 1022 45.11 6.48 2.05
C GLN A 1022 45.37 7.38 0.83
N PHE A 1023 46.61 7.87 0.66
CA PHE A 1023 47.06 8.56 -0.55
C PHE A 1023 48.07 7.71 -1.31
N SER A 1024 48.31 8.01 -2.59
CA SER A 1024 49.27 7.27 -3.43
C SER A 1024 50.71 7.20 -2.88
N ASP A 1025 51.11 8.12 -1.98
CA ASP A 1025 52.46 8.13 -1.41
C ASP A 1025 52.55 7.83 0.09
N ARG A 1026 51.41 7.75 0.82
CA ARG A 1026 51.34 7.41 2.26
C ARG A 1026 49.91 7.33 2.78
N SER A 1027 49.73 6.73 3.97
CA SER A 1027 48.51 6.85 4.77
C SER A 1027 48.66 7.81 5.96
N ILE A 1028 47.52 8.32 6.45
CA ILE A 1028 47.38 9.08 7.69
C ILE A 1028 46.18 8.55 8.48
N LEU A 1029 46.24 8.63 9.81
CA LEU A 1029 45.12 8.33 10.69
C LEU A 1029 44.42 9.64 11.06
N VAL A 1030 43.09 9.67 11.01
CA VAL A 1030 42.27 10.88 11.16
C VAL A 1030 42.21 11.34 12.62
N ASP A 1031 42.27 10.42 13.59
CA ASP A 1031 42.53 10.76 14.99
C ASP A 1031 43.18 9.60 15.79
N GLY A 1032 44.09 9.92 16.72
CA GLY A 1032 44.81 8.94 17.56
C GLY A 1032 43.98 8.35 18.71
N GLY A 1033 42.69 8.05 18.47
CA GLY A 1033 41.62 7.98 19.47
C GLY A 1033 41.05 6.60 19.84
N LEU A 1034 41.28 5.53 19.08
CA LEU A 1034 40.92 4.17 19.53
C LEU A 1034 42.19 3.42 19.93
N SER A 1035 42.28 3.03 21.20
CA SER A 1035 43.41 2.24 21.69
C SER A 1035 43.36 0.87 21.02
N LEU A 1036 44.32 0.64 20.12
CA LEU A 1036 44.70 -0.67 19.60
C LEU A 1036 44.54 -1.76 20.66
N ARG A 1037 43.54 -2.63 20.50
CA ARG A 1037 43.72 -4.02 20.93
C ARG A 1037 44.37 -4.71 19.75
N GLU A 1038 45.56 -5.26 19.96
CA GLU A 1038 46.29 -5.94 18.89
C GLU A 1038 45.41 -6.99 18.21
N PRO A 1039 45.52 -7.12 16.87
CA PRO A 1039 44.72 -8.06 16.11
C PRO A 1039 44.87 -9.45 16.73
N SER A 1040 43.74 -10.13 16.92
CA SER A 1040 43.78 -11.51 17.36
C SER A 1040 44.64 -12.28 16.37
N THR A 1041 45.72 -12.88 16.88
CA THR A 1041 46.71 -13.58 16.06
C THR A 1041 46.08 -14.88 15.55
N ALA A 1042 45.35 -14.80 14.44
CA ALA A 1042 44.82 -15.97 13.74
C ALA A 1042 44.75 -15.81 12.21
N ASN A 1043 45.58 -14.99 11.57
CA ASN A 1043 46.29 -15.29 10.31
C ASN A 1043 47.07 -14.05 9.84
N SER A 1044 48.34 -13.95 10.25
CA SER A 1044 49.25 -12.98 9.62
C SER A 1044 49.75 -13.55 8.29
N ALA A 1045 49.12 -13.16 7.20
CA ALA A 1045 49.82 -13.00 5.94
C ALA A 1045 49.62 -11.54 5.54
N THR A 1046 50.70 -10.77 5.49
CA THR A 1046 50.76 -9.50 4.77
C THR A 1046 50.47 -9.82 3.30
N HIS A 1047 49.20 -9.79 2.91
CA HIS A 1047 48.78 -9.91 1.54
C HIS A 1047 48.72 -8.50 0.96
N ASP A 1048 49.39 -8.32 -0.17
CA ASP A 1048 49.32 -7.11 -0.98
C ASP A 1048 48.05 -7.26 -1.82
N PRO A 1049 46.95 -6.53 -1.54
CA PRO A 1049 45.63 -6.80 -2.14
C PRO A 1049 45.62 -6.53 -3.65
N ALA A 1050 46.57 -5.75 -4.18
CA ALA A 1050 46.65 -5.42 -5.59
C ALA A 1050 47.00 -6.61 -6.51
N ALA A 1051 47.28 -7.79 -5.97
CA ALA A 1051 47.81 -8.93 -6.73
C ALA A 1051 46.76 -9.93 -7.26
N ASP A 1052 45.50 -9.88 -6.80
CA ASP A 1052 44.43 -10.79 -7.28
C ASP A 1052 43.65 -10.25 -8.49
N PHE A 1053 43.89 -9.00 -8.91
CA PHE A 1053 43.13 -8.30 -9.96
C PHE A 1053 43.61 -8.53 -11.41
N ALA A 1054 44.28 -9.65 -11.70
CA ALA A 1054 44.89 -9.91 -13.00
C ALA A 1054 44.12 -10.92 -13.86
N GLU A 1055 42.78 -10.83 -13.94
CA GLU A 1055 42.02 -11.59 -14.95
C GLU A 1055 40.66 -10.95 -15.32
N VAL A 1056 40.58 -9.63 -15.48
CA VAL A 1056 39.43 -8.96 -16.11
C VAL A 1056 39.77 -8.67 -17.58
N GLY A 1057 39.24 -9.50 -18.48
CA GLY A 1057 39.32 -9.31 -19.92
C GLY A 1057 38.13 -8.50 -20.42
N ASP A 1058 38.37 -7.24 -20.78
CA ASP A 1058 37.49 -6.37 -21.56
C ASP A 1058 36.88 -7.12 -22.76
N ALA A 1059 35.55 -7.25 -22.76
CA ALA A 1059 34.77 -7.84 -23.83
C ALA A 1059 33.66 -6.88 -24.30
N SER A 1060 33.96 -5.59 -24.47
CA SER A 1060 33.05 -4.61 -25.05
C SER A 1060 33.34 -4.32 -26.54
N THR A 1061 33.19 -5.29 -27.45
CA THR A 1061 33.06 -4.97 -28.89
C THR A 1061 32.28 -6.02 -29.68
N ASP A 1062 30.98 -5.80 -29.93
CA ASP A 1062 30.38 -5.89 -31.29
C ASP A 1062 28.85 -5.68 -31.21
N ALA A 1063 28.40 -4.42 -31.26
CA ALA A 1063 27.04 -4.06 -31.65
C ALA A 1063 27.08 -3.43 -33.05
N GLN A 1064 26.39 -4.05 -34.02
CA GLN A 1064 26.12 -3.47 -35.35
C GLN A 1064 24.60 -3.38 -35.53
N PRO A 1065 24.02 -2.20 -35.81
CA PRO A 1065 22.57 -2.04 -35.94
C PRO A 1065 22.13 -2.42 -37.36
N ILE A 1066 21.02 -3.17 -37.48
CA ILE A 1066 20.37 -3.45 -38.77
C ILE A 1066 18.95 -2.87 -38.77
N ALA A 1067 18.80 -1.75 -39.47
CA ALA A 1067 17.52 -1.19 -39.88
C ALA A 1067 16.89 -2.00 -41.03
N GLY A 1068 15.56 -2.21 -41.03
CA GLY A 1068 14.88 -2.91 -42.13
C GLY A 1068 13.34 -2.94 -42.08
N ALA A 1069 12.74 -1.95 -42.74
CA ALA A 1069 11.32 -1.71 -42.97
C ALA A 1069 10.43 -2.85 -43.56
N ALA A 1070 9.17 -2.84 -43.10
CA ALA A 1070 7.90 -2.82 -43.85
C ALA A 1070 7.37 -4.02 -44.69
N SER A 1071 6.07 -4.25 -44.45
CA SER A 1071 4.97 -4.60 -45.37
C SER A 1071 4.47 -6.05 -45.45
N GLY A 1072 3.14 -6.22 -45.32
CA GLY A 1072 2.46 -7.47 -45.72
C GLY A 1072 1.03 -7.63 -45.22
N LYS A 1073 0.05 -7.12 -45.98
CA LYS A 1073 -1.41 -7.29 -45.79
C LYS A 1073 -1.89 -8.76 -45.95
N ALA A 1074 -2.98 -9.11 -45.27
CA ALA A 1074 -4.35 -9.34 -45.83
C ALA A 1074 -5.10 -10.68 -45.49
N LEU A 1075 -6.38 -10.53 -45.08
CA LEU A 1075 -7.62 -11.33 -45.36
C LEU A 1075 -7.92 -12.59 -44.49
N VAL A 1076 -9.14 -12.96 -44.04
CA VAL A 1076 -10.55 -12.46 -44.06
C VAL A 1076 -11.46 -13.46 -43.28
N SER A 1077 -12.64 -12.98 -42.82
CA SER A 1077 -13.96 -13.64 -42.52
C SER A 1077 -14.27 -14.44 -41.23
N ASP A 1078 -15.00 -13.81 -40.29
CA ASP A 1078 -16.43 -13.95 -39.85
C ASP A 1078 -17.27 -15.22 -40.23
N PRO A 1079 -18.47 -15.54 -39.64
CA PRO A 1079 -19.15 -15.09 -38.38
C PRO A 1079 -20.04 -16.15 -37.62
N LEU A 1080 -20.70 -15.70 -36.52
CA LEU A 1080 -22.09 -15.97 -36.02
C LEU A 1080 -22.45 -16.97 -34.88
N HIS A 1081 -23.17 -16.39 -33.89
CA HIS A 1081 -24.32 -16.88 -33.06
C HIS A 1081 -24.05 -17.86 -31.89
N SER A 1082 -24.68 -17.78 -30.70
CA SER A 1082 -25.91 -17.12 -30.20
C SER A 1082 -26.02 -17.21 -28.66
N ASN A 1083 -26.57 -16.17 -28.03
CA ASN A 1083 -27.15 -16.14 -26.66
C ASN A 1083 -28.39 -17.07 -26.57
N PRO A 1084 -28.86 -17.59 -25.39
CA PRO A 1084 -29.64 -16.75 -24.46
C PRO A 1084 -29.68 -17.13 -22.95
N SER A 1085 -29.98 -16.10 -22.13
CA SER A 1085 -30.85 -16.04 -20.94
C SER A 1085 -30.28 -16.27 -19.51
N PRO A 1086 -30.30 -15.22 -18.65
CA PRO A 1086 -30.15 -15.32 -17.19
C PRO A 1086 -31.51 -15.46 -16.48
N HIS A 1087 -31.53 -16.17 -15.36
CA HIS A 1087 -32.66 -16.24 -14.42
C HIS A 1087 -32.42 -15.28 -13.24
N PRO A 1088 -33.40 -14.44 -12.86
CA PRO A 1088 -33.26 -13.56 -11.69
C PRO A 1088 -33.59 -14.33 -10.40
N LEU A 1089 -32.69 -14.28 -9.43
CA LEU A 1089 -32.95 -14.60 -8.03
C LEU A 1089 -33.12 -13.27 -7.27
N SER A 1090 -34.20 -13.13 -6.51
CA SER A 1090 -34.45 -11.94 -5.69
C SER A 1090 -33.80 -12.10 -4.31
N PHE A 1091 -33.00 -11.13 -3.90
CA PHE A 1091 -32.42 -11.07 -2.55
C PHE A 1091 -32.94 -9.83 -1.82
N GLY A 1092 -33.24 -10.00 -0.53
CA GLY A 1092 -33.78 -8.97 0.34
C GLY A 1092 -32.70 -8.02 0.86
N GLN A 1093 -33.11 -6.77 1.08
CA GLN A 1093 -32.28 -5.66 1.56
C GLN A 1093 -31.69 -5.93 2.95
N GLY A 1094 -30.36 -5.99 3.03
CA GLY A 1094 -29.58 -5.74 4.23
C GLY A 1094 -28.77 -4.45 4.03
N ASP A 1095 -28.64 -3.64 5.06
CA ASP A 1095 -27.87 -2.39 5.03
C ASP A 1095 -26.39 -2.70 4.78
N VAL A 1096 -25.87 -2.27 3.63
CA VAL A 1096 -24.46 -2.43 3.26
C VAL A 1096 -23.68 -1.18 3.63
N ILE A 1097 -22.57 -1.39 4.33
CA ILE A 1097 -21.66 -0.37 4.84
C ILE A 1097 -20.54 -0.17 3.80
N LEU A 1098 -20.83 0.39 2.63
CA LEU A 1098 -19.76 0.78 1.68
C LEU A 1098 -18.99 1.99 2.25
N ALA A 1099 -17.66 1.86 2.39
CA ALA A 1099 -16.71 2.84 2.92
C ALA A 1099 -16.95 4.27 2.41
#